data_AF-A0A1B6IMJ4-F1
#
_entry.id   AF-A0A1B6IMJ4-F1
#
_cell.length_a   1.000
_cell.length_b   1.000
_cell.length_c   1.000
_cell.angle_alpha   90.00
_cell.angle_beta   90.00
_cell.angle_gamma   90.00
#
_symmetry.space_group_name_H-M   'P 1'
#
loop_
_entity.id
_entity.type
_entity.pdbx_description
1 polymer ?
#
loop_
_entity_poly.entity_id
_entity_poly.type
_entity_poly.pdbx_seq_one_letter_code
_entity_poly.pdbx_strand_id
1 'polypeptide(L)'
;YNFKEIFETYNWKNLPFMPVRVFTYLLGKEVADVREVKWMACANRGYYVHLSTLAEVREQVLQYVPVMARPMVLHKDKHPTIWTPVYADTTDPSMTDWLWEKKECNEQKQRSMNFRKDRQKFMEPDEQEKRNIDKLRKFQDQTAGDTTKYRFMTSVSMPVFDKRDTAMKVAYLLGVAGTDVPVEDILKILKPHWLGVNAYAFIVTNNGYVLVHPDLRPVFQGILKPSYNSVDMTDVELMDDGQGPHNFSKKLLEFREKLVQGNITSSISLPMKQHFDNMKRVMRGIRFYYYKPIRDSPFTLVVSLPDHYGRYQVDAVVETHLLKSSKGKLNFFEGKNWKVHPDWLYCKYRMDTEETQSFLSPEEEVEHFFAKTQSAGWNWPTQYPQANASAASKSDKSANKIKPYYCDRNLFLSLVFDAKVTSWFTKNVSAASAEDKGKEFKQRFGLTLVFLATRSGLTRWQDFPDSSGRDDSSNAPHFKDIHNKAIDEVWYKRAVEQNFDDPERFVYSVPFNSGILGSEVLDRNETLVTAANAIFVENGDKKAPAAVVGFQFQHSALHNLFINITHSCPTSIGGNCKPTQTCGSDSFECYVLDSNAYIILSENKEHTGYFFGEVRGYVMEKLVEEAVYRRVHIYDYQGVCFISENQGSSRSNSLKNP
;
A
#
# COMPACT_ATOMS: atom_id res chain seq x y z
N TYR A 1 23.43 47.25 26.87
CA TYR A 1 23.34 45.84 27.27
C TYR A 1 24.67 45.17 26.95
N ASN A 2 25.32 44.56 27.94
CA ASN A 2 26.59 43.88 27.76
C ASN A 2 26.35 42.40 27.49
N PHE A 3 26.71 41.89 26.31
CA PHE A 3 26.50 40.49 25.94
C PHE A 3 27.20 39.51 26.91
N LYS A 4 28.27 39.96 27.55
CA LYS A 4 28.98 39.19 28.58
C LYS A 4 28.10 38.85 29.78
N GLU A 5 27.33 39.81 30.29
CA GLU A 5 26.45 39.61 31.45
C GLU A 5 25.36 38.56 31.14
N ILE A 6 24.88 38.52 29.88
CA ILE A 6 23.90 37.54 29.43
C ILE A 6 24.53 36.13 29.45
N PHE A 7 25.72 35.95 28.88
CA PHE A 7 26.36 34.64 28.87
C PHE A 7 26.79 34.19 30.27
N GLU A 8 27.24 35.10 31.13
CA GLU A 8 27.51 34.84 32.55
C GLU A 8 26.26 34.35 33.27
N THR A 9 25.13 35.02 33.05
CA THR A 9 23.86 34.69 33.69
C THR A 9 23.26 33.40 33.16
N TYR A 10 23.40 33.05 31.88
CA TYR A 10 22.63 31.94 31.30
C TYR A 10 23.46 30.72 30.88
N ASN A 11 24.74 30.88 30.50
CA ASN A 11 25.56 29.80 29.94
C ASN A 11 26.84 29.48 30.75
N TRP A 12 27.42 30.47 31.46
CA TRP A 12 28.69 30.30 32.17
C TRP A 12 28.54 30.06 33.68
N LYS A 13 27.33 29.71 34.15
CA LYS A 13 27.08 29.42 35.58
C LYS A 13 27.99 28.31 36.15
N ASN A 14 28.27 27.28 35.35
CA ASN A 14 28.94 26.04 35.80
C ASN A 14 30.21 25.73 35.00
N LEU A 15 31.09 26.72 34.79
CA LEU A 15 32.35 26.48 34.07
C LEU A 15 33.18 25.34 34.73
N PRO A 16 33.78 24.43 33.94
CA PRO A 16 34.01 24.47 32.49
C PRO A 16 32.86 23.88 31.65
N PHE A 17 31.72 23.52 32.25
CA PHE A 17 30.55 23.01 31.57
C PHE A 17 29.69 24.17 31.04
N MET A 18 29.52 24.21 29.72
CA MET A 18 28.63 25.16 29.04
C MET A 18 27.57 24.35 28.29
N PRO A 19 26.29 24.43 28.69
CA PRO A 19 25.22 23.65 28.05
C PRO A 19 24.90 24.13 26.64
N VAL A 20 25.11 25.42 26.34
CA VAL A 20 24.75 26.03 25.05
C VAL A 20 26.01 26.37 24.26
N ARG A 21 25.98 26.09 22.96
CA ARG A 21 26.97 26.56 22.00
C ARG A 21 26.37 27.66 21.13
N VAL A 22 27.14 28.72 20.90
CA VAL A 22 26.67 29.88 20.12
C VAL A 22 27.39 29.93 18.79
N PHE A 23 26.63 29.76 17.71
CA PHE A 23 27.11 29.92 16.34
C PHE A 23 26.65 31.26 15.80
N THR A 24 27.55 32.01 15.21
CA THR A 24 27.25 33.36 14.74
C THR A 24 27.50 33.46 13.24
N TYR A 25 26.47 33.89 12.51
CA TYR A 25 26.50 34.09 11.07
C TYR A 25 26.38 35.58 10.76
N LEU A 26 27.42 36.14 10.16
CA LEU A 26 27.43 37.52 9.73
C LEU A 26 27.04 37.56 8.25
N LEU A 27 25.94 38.25 7.89
CA LEU A 27 25.39 38.27 6.53
C LEU A 27 25.69 39.61 5.84
N GLY A 28 26.16 39.56 4.60
CA GLY A 28 26.36 40.74 3.76
C GLY A 28 27.82 41.06 3.45
N LYS A 29 28.05 41.86 2.41
CA LYS A 29 29.39 42.24 1.92
C LYS A 29 30.06 43.30 2.77
N GLU A 30 29.29 44.26 3.29
CA GLU A 30 29.76 45.32 4.17
C GLU A 30 29.10 45.15 5.52
N VAL A 31 29.90 44.78 6.52
CA VAL A 31 29.39 44.44 7.85
C VAL A 31 30.27 45.04 8.94
N ALA A 32 29.63 45.75 9.86
CA ALA A 32 30.23 46.25 11.09
C ALA A 32 30.25 45.15 12.17
N ASP A 33 31.02 45.37 13.24
CA ASP A 33 30.99 44.56 14.47
C ASP A 33 31.45 43.09 14.38
N VAL A 34 32.28 42.75 13.39
CA VAL A 34 32.94 41.43 13.25
C VAL A 34 33.57 40.94 14.56
N ARG A 35 34.20 41.85 15.32
CA ARG A 35 34.92 41.52 16.56
C ARG A 35 33.97 41.00 17.63
N GLU A 36 32.85 41.67 17.84
CA GLU A 36 31.89 41.32 18.90
C GLU A 36 31.19 40.00 18.56
N VAL A 37 30.74 39.85 17.32
CA VAL A 37 30.10 38.63 16.82
C VAL A 37 31.05 37.42 16.92
N LYS A 38 32.31 37.59 16.49
CA LYS A 38 33.34 36.54 16.63
C LYS A 38 33.62 36.21 18.09
N TRP A 39 33.67 37.22 18.97
CA TRP A 39 33.88 37.01 20.40
C TRP A 39 32.76 36.17 21.01
N MET A 40 31.49 36.43 20.66
CA MET A 40 30.35 35.65 21.16
C MET A 40 30.47 34.16 20.79
N ALA A 41 30.86 33.84 19.56
CA ALA A 41 31.08 32.45 19.14
C ALA A 41 32.26 31.79 19.86
N CYS A 42 33.40 32.48 19.95
CA CYS A 42 34.59 31.96 20.62
C CYS A 42 34.36 31.71 22.12
N ALA A 43 33.71 32.64 22.81
CA ALA A 43 33.47 32.54 24.25
C ALA A 43 32.51 31.39 24.62
N ASN A 44 31.65 30.97 23.69
CA ASN A 44 30.66 29.92 23.91
C ASN A 44 30.94 28.62 23.11
N ARG A 45 32.21 28.35 22.77
CA ARG A 45 32.64 27.11 22.07
C ARG A 45 31.89 26.78 20.77
N GLY A 46 31.42 27.81 20.06
CA GLY A 46 30.76 27.63 18.76
C GLY A 46 31.69 27.92 17.59
N TYR A 47 31.14 28.49 16.53
CA TYR A 47 31.86 28.84 15.31
C TYR A 47 31.34 30.14 14.72
N TYR A 48 32.24 30.88 14.08
CA TYR A 48 31.95 32.14 13.41
C TYR A 48 32.04 31.94 11.90
N VAL A 49 31.04 32.43 11.17
CA VAL A 49 30.95 32.33 9.73
C VAL A 49 30.55 33.70 9.16
N HIS A 50 31.24 34.15 8.11
CA HIS A 50 30.88 35.32 7.33
C HIS A 50 30.34 34.88 5.98
N LEU A 51 29.10 35.27 5.67
CA LEU A 51 28.38 34.95 4.45
C LEU A 51 28.27 36.22 3.60
N SER A 52 29.10 36.33 2.57
CA SER A 52 29.10 37.49 1.68
C SER A 52 28.18 37.32 0.47
N THR A 53 27.93 36.06 0.07
CA THR A 53 27.13 35.71 -1.11
C THR A 53 26.13 34.60 -0.82
N LEU A 54 25.04 34.53 -1.60
CA LEU A 54 24.05 33.44 -1.49
C LEU A 54 24.66 32.08 -1.84
N ALA A 55 25.66 32.04 -2.72
CA ALA A 55 26.33 30.80 -3.12
C ALA A 55 27.10 30.14 -1.96
N GLU A 56 27.64 30.93 -1.04
CA GLU A 56 28.39 30.44 0.13
C GLU A 56 27.49 29.81 1.19
N VAL A 57 26.19 30.18 1.24
CA VAL A 57 25.27 29.80 2.32
C VAL A 57 25.22 28.27 2.51
N ARG A 58 25.12 27.51 1.42
CA ARG A 58 25.00 26.06 1.47
C ARG A 58 26.19 25.38 2.15
N GLU A 59 27.41 25.82 1.87
CA GLU A 59 28.64 25.22 2.42
C GLU A 59 28.93 25.74 3.83
N GLN A 60 28.80 27.04 4.02
CA GLN A 60 29.18 27.73 5.25
C GLN A 60 28.20 27.47 6.40
N VAL A 61 26.91 27.26 6.11
CA VAL A 61 25.94 26.85 7.14
C VAL A 61 26.30 25.48 7.70
N LEU A 62 26.79 24.53 6.89
CA LEU A 62 27.14 23.18 7.34
C LEU A 62 28.38 23.11 8.25
N GLN A 63 29.14 24.20 8.39
CA GLN A 63 30.36 24.25 9.23
C GLN A 63 30.09 24.08 10.74
N TYR A 64 28.85 24.15 11.21
CA TYR A 64 28.53 23.81 12.60
C TYR A 64 28.69 22.30 12.89
N VAL A 65 28.48 21.44 11.89
CA VAL A 65 28.51 19.96 12.03
C VAL A 65 29.85 19.46 12.59
N PRO A 66 31.02 19.79 12.02
CA PRO A 66 32.30 19.32 12.57
C PRO A 66 32.54 19.81 14.00
N VAL A 67 32.05 21.00 14.38
CA VAL A 67 32.15 21.51 15.74
C VAL A 67 31.28 20.71 16.71
N MET A 68 30.06 20.37 16.30
CA MET A 68 29.13 19.53 17.08
C MET A 68 29.62 18.07 17.20
N ALA A 69 30.34 17.56 16.20
CA ALA A 69 30.88 16.20 16.20
C ALA A 69 32.07 15.99 17.15
N ARG A 70 32.79 17.06 17.56
CA ARG A 70 34.02 16.94 18.38
C ARG A 70 33.90 16.05 19.63
N PRO A 71 32.84 16.15 20.46
CA PRO A 71 32.69 15.27 21.62
C PRO A 71 32.55 13.80 21.25
N MET A 72 31.94 13.48 20.10
CA MET A 72 31.82 12.11 19.61
C MET A 72 33.18 11.56 19.17
N VAL A 73 34.01 12.38 18.52
CA VAL A 73 35.37 12.00 18.09
C VAL A 73 36.25 11.66 19.31
N LEU A 74 36.08 12.41 20.41
CA LEU A 74 36.82 12.19 21.65
C LEU A 74 36.35 10.95 22.43
N HIS A 75 35.11 10.49 22.20
CA HIS A 75 34.57 9.25 22.75
C HIS A 75 35.05 8.05 21.89
N LYS A 76 36.28 7.59 22.17
CA LYS A 76 37.02 6.62 21.34
C LYS A 76 36.38 5.24 21.19
N ASP A 77 35.57 4.82 22.16
CA ASP A 77 35.26 3.38 22.33
C ASP A 77 33.86 2.97 21.86
N LYS A 78 32.96 3.93 21.61
CA LYS A 78 31.59 3.64 21.13
C LYS A 78 31.18 4.61 20.04
N HIS A 79 30.94 4.09 18.85
CA HIS A 79 30.39 4.84 17.73
C HIS A 79 28.97 4.34 17.45
N PRO A 80 27.94 5.19 17.59
CA PRO A 80 26.58 4.77 17.31
C PRO A 80 26.39 4.59 15.80
N THR A 81 25.74 3.49 15.42
CA THR A 81 25.15 3.34 14.09
C THR A 81 23.81 4.06 14.07
N ILE A 82 23.56 4.85 13.03
CA ILE A 82 22.33 5.64 12.89
C ILE A 82 21.63 5.21 11.61
N TRP A 83 20.33 4.93 11.75
CA TRP A 83 19.46 4.63 10.63
C TRP A 83 18.73 5.89 10.17
N THR A 84 18.67 6.11 8.86
CA THR A 84 17.86 7.18 8.28
C THR A 84 16.40 6.73 8.16
N PRO A 85 15.42 7.66 8.22
CA PRO A 85 14.05 7.39 7.80
C PRO A 85 14.00 6.92 6.33
N VAL A 86 12.85 6.42 5.90
CA VAL A 86 12.65 6.04 4.50
C VAL A 86 12.88 7.26 3.59
N TYR A 87 13.69 7.08 2.55
CA TYR A 87 13.90 8.07 1.50
C TYR A 87 13.90 7.39 0.14
N ALA A 88 13.59 8.14 -0.91
CA ALA A 88 13.66 7.69 -2.28
C ALA A 88 15.07 7.90 -2.82
N ASP A 89 15.57 6.91 -3.55
CA ASP A 89 16.83 7.00 -4.29
C ASP A 89 16.67 7.94 -5.48
N THR A 90 16.81 9.24 -5.21
CA THR A 90 16.74 10.31 -6.19
C THR A 90 17.99 11.15 -6.07
N THR A 91 18.60 11.45 -7.22
CA THR A 91 19.82 12.26 -7.31
C THR A 91 19.63 13.70 -6.82
N ASP A 92 18.41 14.26 -6.89
CA ASP A 92 18.10 15.61 -6.40
C ASP A 92 16.65 15.74 -5.86
N PRO A 93 16.47 15.98 -4.54
CA PRO A 93 15.17 16.27 -3.94
C PRO A 93 14.50 17.55 -4.49
N SER A 94 15.27 18.56 -4.91
CA SER A 94 14.70 19.81 -5.43
C SER A 94 13.95 19.61 -6.76
N MET A 95 14.26 18.52 -7.47
CA MET A 95 13.56 18.12 -8.68
C MET A 95 12.11 17.70 -8.41
N THR A 96 11.78 17.19 -7.21
CA THR A 96 10.39 16.80 -6.89
C THR A 96 9.51 18.01 -6.68
N ASP A 97 10.02 19.04 -5.99
CA ASP A 97 9.29 20.29 -5.77
C ASP A 97 9.02 21.01 -7.10
N TRP A 98 10.03 21.03 -7.99
CA TRP A 98 9.85 21.53 -9.35
C TRP A 98 8.83 20.72 -10.16
N LEU A 99 8.76 19.39 -10.00
CA LEU A 99 7.75 18.57 -10.68
C LEU A 99 6.33 18.90 -10.21
N TRP A 100 6.16 19.18 -8.91
CA TRP A 100 4.91 19.69 -8.35
C TRP A 100 4.53 21.04 -8.96
N GLU A 101 5.46 22.00 -8.95
CA GLU A 101 5.26 23.33 -9.56
C GLU A 101 4.92 23.23 -11.05
N LYS A 102 5.64 22.39 -11.81
CA LYS A 102 5.40 22.18 -13.24
C LYS A 102 4.04 21.56 -13.52
N LYS A 103 3.61 20.60 -12.70
CA LYS A 103 2.29 19.98 -12.83
C LYS A 103 1.19 21.02 -12.57
N GLU A 104 1.33 21.81 -11.51
CA GLU A 104 0.41 22.90 -11.20
C GLU A 104 0.34 23.93 -12.33
N CYS A 105 1.51 24.36 -12.85
CA CYS A 105 1.60 25.28 -13.98
C CYS A 105 0.96 24.70 -15.25
N ASN A 106 1.15 23.42 -15.54
CA ASN A 106 0.53 22.75 -16.67
C ASN A 106 -0.99 22.69 -16.53
N GLU A 107 -1.52 22.38 -15.34
CA GLU A 107 -2.95 22.40 -15.09
C GLU A 107 -3.53 23.82 -15.26
N GLN A 108 -2.87 24.83 -14.71
CA GLN A 108 -3.27 26.23 -14.86
C GLN A 108 -3.24 26.66 -16.33
N LYS A 109 -2.17 26.31 -17.06
CA LYS A 109 -2.05 26.55 -18.50
C LYS A 109 -3.19 25.90 -19.28
N GLN A 110 -3.51 24.65 -18.99
CA GLN A 110 -4.56 23.91 -19.70
C GLN A 110 -5.95 24.48 -19.40
N ARG A 111 -6.23 24.88 -18.15
CA ARG A 111 -7.45 25.62 -17.79
C ARG A 111 -7.54 26.94 -18.55
N SER A 112 -6.44 27.70 -18.61
CA SER A 112 -6.36 28.97 -19.34
C SER A 112 -6.55 28.77 -20.85
N MET A 113 -5.95 27.74 -21.45
CA MET A 113 -6.14 27.40 -22.86
C MET A 113 -7.58 26.97 -23.15
N ASN A 114 -8.19 26.13 -22.31
CA ASN A 114 -9.59 25.73 -22.47
C ASN A 114 -10.54 26.93 -22.36
N PHE A 115 -10.29 27.83 -21.40
CA PHE A 115 -11.04 29.08 -21.25
C PHE A 115 -10.88 30.00 -22.48
N ARG A 116 -9.68 30.11 -23.05
CA ARG A 116 -9.40 30.93 -24.24
C ARG A 116 -9.97 30.33 -25.52
N LYS A 117 -9.99 29.00 -25.64
CA LYS A 117 -10.47 28.29 -26.83
C LYS A 117 -11.97 28.46 -27.02
N ASP A 118 -12.73 28.32 -25.94
CA ASP A 118 -14.18 28.50 -25.96
C ASP A 118 -14.67 28.95 -24.58
N ARG A 119 -14.76 30.27 -24.41
CA ARG A 119 -15.18 30.88 -23.16
C ARG A 119 -16.62 30.52 -22.79
N GLN A 120 -17.49 30.38 -23.77
CA GLN A 120 -18.92 30.18 -23.55
C GLN A 120 -19.17 28.76 -23.04
N LYS A 121 -18.57 27.76 -23.72
CA LYS A 121 -18.57 26.37 -23.26
C LYS A 121 -17.82 26.17 -21.95
N PHE A 122 -16.72 26.89 -21.73
CA PHE A 122 -16.02 26.80 -20.44
C PHE A 122 -16.91 27.28 -19.28
N MET A 123 -17.72 28.31 -19.46
CA MET A 123 -18.57 28.83 -18.39
C MET A 123 -19.90 28.08 -18.22
N GLU A 124 -20.21 27.11 -19.07
CA GLU A 124 -21.42 26.29 -18.99
C GLU A 124 -21.47 25.47 -17.69
N PRO A 125 -22.61 25.43 -16.96
CA PRO A 125 -22.73 24.72 -15.68
C PRO A 125 -22.32 23.25 -15.75
N ASP A 126 -22.78 22.53 -16.77
CA ASP A 126 -22.51 21.09 -16.93
C ASP A 126 -21.01 20.82 -17.18
N GLU A 127 -20.35 21.68 -17.97
CA GLU A 127 -18.90 21.59 -18.20
C GLU A 127 -18.09 22.03 -16.98
N GLN A 128 -18.60 22.96 -16.16
CA GLN A 128 -18.00 23.30 -14.86
C GLN A 128 -18.09 22.13 -13.88
N GLU A 129 -19.26 21.50 -13.79
CA GLU A 129 -19.51 20.33 -12.96
C GLU A 129 -18.64 19.15 -13.39
N LYS A 130 -18.60 18.85 -14.69
CA LYS A 130 -17.72 17.81 -15.25
C LYS A 130 -16.26 18.04 -14.88
N ARG A 131 -15.75 19.28 -14.98
CA ARG A 131 -14.37 19.59 -14.57
C ARG A 131 -14.15 19.47 -13.07
N ASN A 132 -15.15 19.77 -12.25
CA ASN A 132 -15.06 19.59 -10.80
C ASN A 132 -15.03 18.10 -10.45
N ILE A 133 -15.87 17.28 -11.10
CA ILE A 133 -15.87 15.82 -10.98
C ILE A 133 -14.53 15.25 -11.44
N ASP A 134 -14.00 15.68 -12.59
CA ASP A 134 -12.70 15.22 -13.11
C ASP A 134 -11.53 15.58 -12.17
N LYS A 135 -11.58 16.77 -11.54
CA LYS A 135 -10.61 17.14 -10.50
C LYS A 135 -10.74 16.22 -9.30
N LEU A 136 -11.94 16.03 -8.76
CA LEU A 136 -12.21 15.12 -7.64
C LEU A 136 -11.73 13.70 -7.94
N ARG A 137 -11.97 13.21 -9.16
CA ARG A 137 -11.50 11.89 -9.62
C ARG A 137 -9.98 11.81 -9.63
N LYS A 138 -9.28 12.82 -10.17
CA LYS A 138 -7.80 12.86 -10.14
C LYS A 138 -7.26 12.90 -8.70
N PHE A 139 -7.94 13.56 -7.78
CA PHE A 139 -7.58 13.55 -6.36
C PHE A 139 -7.79 12.17 -5.72
N GLN A 140 -8.90 11.51 -6.04
CA GLN A 140 -9.24 10.18 -5.53
C GLN A 140 -8.36 9.07 -6.12
N ASP A 141 -7.89 9.24 -7.35
CA ASP A 141 -6.97 8.34 -8.02
C ASP A 141 -5.51 8.67 -7.68
N GLN A 142 -5.17 8.54 -6.40
CA GLN A 142 -3.81 8.77 -5.89
C GLN A 142 -2.80 7.78 -6.47
N THR A 143 -3.30 6.60 -6.86
CA THR A 143 -2.54 5.43 -7.34
C THR A 143 -2.37 5.39 -8.86
N ALA A 144 -3.02 6.26 -9.63
CA ALA A 144 -2.82 6.38 -11.07
C ALA A 144 -1.42 6.93 -11.38
N GLY A 145 -0.46 6.02 -11.51
CA GLY A 145 0.91 6.31 -11.90
C GLY A 145 1.83 5.16 -11.54
N ASP A 146 2.88 4.98 -12.32
CA ASP A 146 3.85 3.92 -12.10
C ASP A 146 4.63 4.17 -10.81
N THR A 147 4.30 3.42 -9.76
CA THR A 147 4.98 3.48 -8.45
C THR A 147 6.42 2.98 -8.56
N THR A 148 6.77 2.26 -9.64
CA THR A 148 8.10 1.69 -9.85
C THR A 148 9.18 2.74 -10.17
N LYS A 149 8.79 4.00 -10.42
CA LYS A 149 9.74 5.08 -10.73
C LYS A 149 10.74 5.36 -9.60
N TYR A 150 10.36 5.13 -8.34
CA TYR A 150 11.19 5.45 -7.18
C TYR A 150 11.51 4.19 -6.37
N ARG A 151 12.80 4.01 -6.07
CA ARG A 151 13.25 2.95 -5.17
C ARG A 151 13.41 3.52 -3.77
N PHE A 152 12.59 3.04 -2.82
CA PHE A 152 12.67 3.46 -1.42
C PHE A 152 13.74 2.69 -0.66
N MET A 153 14.50 3.40 0.15
CA MET A 153 15.64 2.88 0.90
C MET A 153 15.70 3.48 2.30
N THR A 154 16.47 2.83 3.17
CA THR A 154 16.95 3.37 4.44
C THR A 154 18.45 3.10 4.52
N SER A 155 19.22 4.03 5.07
CA SER A 155 20.67 3.91 5.17
C SER A 155 21.06 3.68 6.62
N VAL A 156 21.99 2.76 6.85
CA VAL A 156 22.72 2.70 8.11
C VAL A 156 24.04 3.44 7.93
N SER A 157 24.34 4.35 8.85
CA SER A 157 25.49 5.24 8.79
C SER A 157 26.33 5.20 10.06
N MET A 158 27.63 5.38 9.90
CA MET A 158 28.62 5.42 10.98
C MET A 158 29.66 6.51 10.69
N PRO A 159 30.02 7.35 11.68
CA PRO A 159 31.05 8.37 11.49
C PRO A 159 32.45 7.75 11.42
N VAL A 160 33.32 8.36 10.61
CA VAL A 160 34.72 7.95 10.41
C VAL A 160 35.63 9.05 10.92
N PHE A 161 36.60 8.67 11.75
CA PHE A 161 37.50 9.60 12.44
C PHE A 161 38.95 9.31 12.13
N ASP A 162 39.78 10.34 12.20
CA ASP A 162 41.23 10.21 12.11
C ASP A 162 41.79 9.71 13.46
N LYS A 163 42.44 8.55 13.45
CA LYS A 163 43.01 7.92 14.65
C LYS A 163 44.42 8.42 14.99
N ARG A 164 44.99 9.36 14.23
CA ARG A 164 46.31 9.95 14.52
C ARG A 164 46.23 10.84 15.76
N ASP A 165 47.20 10.74 16.66
CA ASP A 165 47.24 11.47 17.94
C ASP A 165 47.19 13.01 17.79
N THR A 166 47.74 13.54 16.70
CA THR A 166 47.66 14.97 16.35
C THR A 166 46.27 15.41 15.93
N ALA A 167 45.55 14.58 15.17
CA ALA A 167 44.19 14.84 14.73
C ALA A 167 43.16 14.66 15.86
N MET A 168 43.45 13.79 16.84
CA MET A 168 42.64 13.63 18.05
C MET A 168 42.63 14.88 18.94
N LYS A 169 43.69 15.71 18.94
CA LYS A 169 43.70 17.01 19.64
C LYS A 169 42.76 18.04 19.01
N VAL A 170 42.49 17.92 17.71
CA VAL A 170 41.59 18.80 16.95
C VAL A 170 40.17 18.23 16.87
N ALA A 171 40.00 16.93 17.19
CA ALA A 171 38.74 16.19 17.12
C ALA A 171 38.13 16.26 15.70
N TYR A 172 38.93 15.91 14.70
CA TYR A 172 38.56 16.02 13.28
C TYR A 172 37.72 14.82 12.80
N LEU A 173 36.55 15.11 12.23
CA LEU A 173 35.69 14.15 11.53
C LEU A 173 36.17 14.00 10.08
N LEU A 174 36.53 12.78 9.65
CA LEU A 174 36.93 12.52 8.26
C LEU A 174 35.71 12.48 7.33
N GLY A 175 34.60 11.91 7.81
CA GLY A 175 33.38 11.76 7.04
C GLY A 175 32.40 10.78 7.68
N VAL A 176 31.43 10.32 6.89
CA VAL A 176 30.44 9.32 7.29
C VAL A 176 30.47 8.20 6.27
N ALA A 177 30.56 6.96 6.74
CA ALA A 177 30.36 5.78 5.91
C ALA A 177 28.91 5.32 6.06
N GLY A 178 28.26 5.01 4.96
CA GLY A 178 26.87 4.52 4.96
C GLY A 178 26.67 3.40 3.96
N THR A 179 25.67 2.58 4.19
CA THR A 179 25.19 1.59 3.23
C THR A 179 23.67 1.60 3.19
N ASP A 180 23.14 1.54 1.97
CA ASP A 180 21.71 1.64 1.71
C ASP A 180 21.06 0.27 1.68
N VAL A 181 19.90 0.19 2.32
CA VAL A 181 19.07 -1.01 2.41
C VAL A 181 17.74 -0.71 1.71
N PRO A 182 17.45 -1.36 0.57
CA PRO A 182 16.17 -1.23 -0.12
C PRO A 182 15.01 -1.73 0.74
N VAL A 183 13.92 -0.95 0.77
CA VAL A 183 12.69 -1.31 1.50
C VAL A 183 12.06 -2.59 0.93
N GLU A 184 12.18 -2.80 -0.38
CA GLU A 184 11.71 -4.02 -1.06
C GLU A 184 12.36 -5.29 -0.49
N ASP A 185 13.63 -5.23 -0.10
CA ASP A 185 14.33 -6.38 0.47
C ASP A 185 13.87 -6.66 1.91
N ILE A 186 13.52 -5.60 2.67
CA ILE A 186 12.88 -5.74 3.98
C ILE A 186 11.49 -6.39 3.85
N LEU A 187 10.69 -5.97 2.85
CA LEU A 187 9.38 -6.55 2.56
C LEU A 187 9.44 -8.05 2.23
N LYS A 188 10.44 -8.48 1.45
CA LYS A 188 10.68 -9.90 1.15
C LYS A 188 10.96 -10.72 2.42
N ILE A 189 11.64 -10.13 3.41
CA ILE A 189 11.93 -10.79 4.69
C ILE A 189 10.69 -10.88 5.59
N LEU A 190 9.79 -9.89 5.53
CA LEU A 190 8.55 -9.88 6.32
C LEU A 190 7.58 -11.03 5.96
N LYS A 191 7.75 -11.64 4.78
CA LYS A 191 6.92 -12.76 4.27
C LYS A 191 5.41 -12.53 4.46
N PRO A 192 4.81 -11.54 3.77
CA PRO A 192 3.39 -11.20 3.95
C PRO A 192 2.43 -12.39 3.83
N HIS A 193 2.73 -13.33 2.92
CA HIS A 193 1.96 -14.57 2.71
C HIS A 193 1.78 -15.44 3.97
N TRP A 194 2.70 -15.35 4.94
CA TRP A 194 2.61 -16.10 6.19
C TRP A 194 1.51 -15.59 7.12
N LEU A 195 1.24 -14.29 7.10
CA LEU A 195 0.25 -13.64 7.99
C LEU A 195 -1.19 -13.96 7.58
N GLY A 196 -1.42 -14.20 6.28
CA GLY A 196 -2.74 -14.43 5.72
C GLY A 196 -3.46 -13.15 5.31
N VAL A 197 -4.75 -13.30 4.98
CA VAL A 197 -5.58 -12.24 4.39
C VAL A 197 -5.92 -11.19 5.45
N ASN A 198 -5.97 -9.91 5.07
CA ASN A 198 -6.25 -8.75 5.94
C ASN A 198 -5.29 -8.52 7.11
N ALA A 199 -4.43 -9.48 7.40
CA ALA A 199 -3.29 -9.33 8.29
C ALA A 199 -2.14 -8.62 7.57
N TYR A 200 -1.36 -7.84 8.31
CA TYR A 200 -0.17 -7.18 7.78
C TYR A 200 0.86 -6.95 8.88
N ALA A 201 2.09 -6.71 8.45
CA ALA A 201 3.16 -6.27 9.33
C ALA A 201 3.68 -4.92 8.88
N PHE A 202 4.13 -4.13 9.83
CA PHE A 202 4.71 -2.82 9.60
C PHE A 202 5.85 -2.58 10.58
N ILE A 203 6.75 -1.68 10.21
CA ILE A 203 7.93 -1.35 10.99
C ILE A 203 7.90 0.14 11.30
N VAL A 204 8.12 0.47 12.58
CA VAL A 204 8.13 1.84 13.09
C VAL A 204 9.51 2.17 13.65
N THR A 205 9.95 3.40 13.45
CA THR A 205 11.17 3.95 14.03
C THR A 205 10.98 4.33 15.51
N ASN A 206 12.08 4.56 16.22
CA ASN A 206 12.10 5.14 17.57
C ASN A 206 11.56 6.59 17.65
N ASN A 207 11.13 7.18 16.53
CA ASN A 207 10.43 8.47 16.51
C ASN A 207 8.93 8.34 16.25
N GLY A 208 8.43 7.14 15.92
CA GLY A 208 7.03 6.91 15.54
C GLY A 208 6.78 6.94 14.02
N TYR A 209 7.79 7.28 13.22
CA TYR A 209 7.67 7.26 11.76
C TYR A 209 7.62 5.84 11.21
N VAL A 210 6.81 5.68 10.18
CA VAL A 210 6.63 4.41 9.47
C VAL A 210 7.79 4.18 8.51
N LEU A 211 8.48 3.05 8.65
CA LEU A 211 9.46 2.58 7.67
C LEU A 211 8.78 1.78 6.55
N VAL A 212 7.87 0.88 6.93
CA VAL A 212 7.11 0.00 6.03
C VAL A 212 5.71 -0.14 6.57
N HIS A 213 4.68 0.10 5.76
CA HIS A 213 3.27 -0.16 6.07
C HIS A 213 2.46 -0.28 4.77
N PRO A 214 1.43 -1.15 4.68
CA PRO A 214 0.61 -1.30 3.47
C PRO A 214 -0.01 0.01 2.96
N ASP A 215 -0.49 0.85 3.89
CA ASP A 215 -1.11 2.14 3.56
C ASP A 215 -0.13 3.33 3.47
N LEU A 216 1.18 3.10 3.55
CA LEU A 216 2.16 4.16 3.29
C LEU A 216 2.16 4.48 1.78
N ARG A 217 1.72 5.69 1.42
CA ARG A 217 1.55 6.16 0.03
C ARG A 217 2.47 7.36 -0.23
N PRO A 218 3.78 7.13 -0.45
CA PRO A 218 4.77 8.20 -0.60
C PRO A 218 4.71 8.90 -1.98
N VAL A 219 4.02 8.32 -2.96
CA VAL A 219 3.91 8.85 -4.33
C VAL A 219 2.46 9.25 -4.61
N PHE A 220 2.30 10.36 -5.34
CA PHE A 220 1.03 10.82 -5.90
C PHE A 220 1.20 11.03 -7.41
N GLN A 221 0.51 10.24 -8.23
CA GLN A 221 0.55 10.34 -9.70
C GLN A 221 1.98 10.41 -10.28
N GLY A 222 2.87 9.53 -9.80
CA GLY A 222 4.27 9.47 -10.24
C GLY A 222 5.20 10.58 -9.70
N ILE A 223 4.74 11.38 -8.73
CA ILE A 223 5.51 12.42 -8.06
C ILE A 223 5.61 12.10 -6.56
N LEU A 224 6.79 12.21 -5.96
CA LEU A 224 6.98 12.04 -4.52
C LEU A 224 6.23 13.12 -3.74
N LYS A 225 5.42 12.72 -2.75
CA LYS A 225 4.71 13.66 -1.87
C LYS A 225 5.70 14.40 -0.97
N PRO A 226 5.48 15.68 -0.65
CA PRO A 226 6.27 16.35 0.39
C PRO A 226 6.16 15.59 1.73
N SER A 227 7.24 15.56 2.50
CA SER A 227 7.25 15.00 3.87
C SER A 227 6.87 13.51 4.00
N TYR A 228 6.90 12.73 2.91
CA TYR A 228 6.61 11.28 2.91
C TYR A 228 7.47 10.47 3.91
N ASN A 229 8.64 10.99 4.26
CA ASN A 229 9.59 10.39 5.20
C ASN A 229 9.25 10.62 6.69
N SER A 230 8.20 11.39 6.97
CA SER A 230 7.77 11.78 8.32
C SER A 230 6.35 11.34 8.68
N VAL A 231 5.76 10.43 7.89
CA VAL A 231 4.44 9.87 8.16
C VAL A 231 4.50 9.04 9.45
N ASP A 232 3.71 9.43 10.46
CA ASP A 232 3.63 8.72 11.73
C ASP A 232 2.68 7.52 11.62
N MET A 233 2.89 6.52 12.47
CA MET A 233 1.96 5.41 12.62
C MET A 233 0.53 5.87 12.95
N THR A 234 0.37 6.95 13.72
CA THR A 234 -0.96 7.49 14.05
C THR A 234 -1.73 8.01 12.83
N ASP A 235 -1.02 8.36 11.76
CA ASP A 235 -1.60 8.89 10.52
C ASP A 235 -2.06 7.78 9.57
N VAL A 236 -1.59 6.55 9.76
CA VAL A 236 -1.95 5.38 8.94
C VAL A 236 -2.92 4.44 9.64
N GLU A 237 -2.81 4.26 10.96
CA GLU A 237 -3.68 3.37 11.73
C GLU A 237 -4.95 4.10 12.17
N LEU A 238 -6.06 3.80 11.50
CA LEU A 238 -7.34 4.50 11.69
C LEU A 238 -8.17 3.87 12.81
N MET A 239 -8.25 4.54 13.96
CA MET A 239 -9.09 4.10 15.08
C MET A 239 -10.60 4.23 14.80
N ASP A 240 -11.36 3.29 15.35
CA ASP A 240 -12.82 3.31 15.39
C ASP A 240 -13.36 3.79 16.75
N ASP A 241 -13.09 5.06 17.05
CA ASP A 241 -13.45 5.73 18.31
C ASP A 241 -14.37 6.95 18.14
N GLY A 242 -14.69 7.31 16.89
CA GLY A 242 -15.52 8.46 16.54
C GLY A 242 -14.85 9.82 16.79
N GLN A 243 -13.55 9.85 17.08
CA GLN A 243 -12.83 11.11 17.29
C GLN A 243 -12.66 11.89 15.98
N GLY A 244 -12.54 13.21 16.12
CA GLY A 244 -12.30 14.13 15.01
C GLY A 244 -10.87 14.04 14.45
N PRO A 245 -10.57 14.79 13.38
CA PRO A 245 -9.25 14.78 12.76
C PRO A 245 -8.17 15.28 13.74
N HIS A 246 -7.00 14.63 13.74
CA HIS A 246 -5.87 14.89 14.63
C HIS A 246 -6.17 14.84 16.14
N ASN A 247 -7.33 14.33 16.54
CA ASN A 247 -7.65 14.03 17.93
C ASN A 247 -7.51 12.52 18.18
N PHE A 248 -6.27 12.06 18.27
CA PHE A 248 -5.98 10.63 18.40
C PHE A 248 -6.40 10.08 19.77
N SER A 249 -7.02 8.90 19.81
CA SER A 249 -7.35 8.23 21.07
C SER A 249 -6.12 7.99 21.93
N LYS A 250 -6.31 8.19 23.24
CA LYS A 250 -5.30 7.89 24.25
C LYS A 250 -4.74 6.46 24.13
N LYS A 251 -5.58 5.48 23.76
CA LYS A 251 -5.12 4.09 23.57
C LYS A 251 -4.13 3.96 22.41
N LEU A 252 -4.34 4.69 21.31
CA LEU A 252 -3.43 4.72 20.17
C LEU A 252 -2.11 5.41 20.54
N LEU A 253 -2.19 6.51 21.29
CA LEU A 253 -1.00 7.24 21.74
C LEU A 253 -0.17 6.42 22.75
N GLU A 254 -0.81 5.74 23.70
CA GLU A 254 -0.14 4.81 24.62
C GLU A 254 0.50 3.64 23.86
N PHE A 255 -0.16 3.15 22.80
CA PHE A 255 0.40 2.12 21.93
C PHE A 255 1.64 2.63 21.19
N ARG A 256 1.55 3.81 20.55
CA ARG A 256 2.67 4.48 19.89
C ARG A 256 3.84 4.69 20.85
N GLU A 257 3.58 5.16 22.07
CA GLU A 257 4.63 5.38 23.08
C GLU A 257 5.39 4.08 23.41
N LYS A 258 4.67 2.96 23.59
CA LYS A 258 5.30 1.65 23.83
C LYS A 258 6.15 1.18 22.66
N LEU A 259 5.75 1.46 21.42
CA LEU A 259 6.51 1.12 20.22
C LEU A 259 7.79 1.95 20.09
N VAL A 260 7.69 3.26 20.37
CA VAL A 260 8.78 4.22 20.33
C VAL A 260 9.82 3.95 21.41
N GLN A 261 9.39 3.62 22.63
CA GLN A 261 10.29 3.26 23.72
C GLN A 261 11.09 1.99 23.40
N GLY A 262 10.57 1.08 22.56
CA GLY A 262 11.32 -0.02 21.96
C GLY A 262 11.88 -1.05 22.95
N ASN A 263 11.34 -1.13 24.18
CA ASN A 263 11.92 -1.97 25.25
C ASN A 263 11.07 -3.20 25.60
N ILE A 264 9.81 -3.25 25.16
CA ILE A 264 8.84 -4.25 25.61
C ILE A 264 8.32 -5.03 24.41
N THR A 265 8.30 -6.36 24.55
CA THR A 265 7.51 -7.23 23.67
C THR A 265 6.15 -7.43 24.30
N SER A 266 5.07 -7.05 23.61
CA SER A 266 3.71 -7.13 24.14
C SER A 266 2.69 -7.18 23.00
N SER A 267 1.42 -7.31 23.36
CA SER A 267 0.29 -7.20 22.45
C SER A 267 -0.75 -6.21 22.97
N ILE A 268 -1.61 -5.74 22.06
CA ILE A 268 -2.75 -4.89 22.35
C ILE A 268 -3.87 -5.16 21.34
N SER A 269 -5.13 -5.10 21.77
CA SER A 269 -6.29 -5.16 20.90
C SER A 269 -6.91 -3.77 20.74
N LEU A 270 -7.13 -3.32 19.51
CA LEU A 270 -7.71 -2.01 19.24
C LEU A 270 -8.86 -2.12 18.22
N PRO A 271 -9.96 -1.36 18.39
CA PRO A 271 -11.01 -1.26 17.37
C PRO A 271 -10.55 -0.35 16.24
N MET A 272 -10.44 -0.90 15.04
CA MET A 272 -9.87 -0.25 13.85
C MET A 272 -10.89 -0.12 12.73
N LYS A 273 -10.66 0.86 11.87
CA LYS A 273 -11.29 0.99 10.56
C LYS A 273 -10.30 0.52 9.50
N GLN A 274 -10.66 -0.50 8.74
CA GLN A 274 -9.93 -0.90 7.55
C GLN A 274 -10.63 -0.32 6.33
N HIS A 275 -9.88 0.32 5.45
CA HIS A 275 -10.44 0.90 4.24
C HIS A 275 -10.05 0.10 3.00
N PHE A 276 -10.89 0.15 1.98
CA PHE A 276 -10.65 -0.46 0.67
C PHE A 276 -10.97 0.54 -0.45
N ASP A 277 -10.50 0.24 -1.66
CA ASP A 277 -10.83 1.01 -2.86
C ASP A 277 -10.53 2.52 -2.73
N ASN A 278 -9.33 2.87 -2.25
CA ASN A 278 -8.92 4.25 -1.98
C ASN A 278 -9.89 4.99 -1.03
N MET A 279 -10.19 4.37 0.11
CA MET A 279 -11.06 4.89 1.18
C MET A 279 -12.55 5.03 0.84
N LYS A 280 -13.00 4.44 -0.27
CA LYS A 280 -14.43 4.41 -0.66
C LYS A 280 -15.25 3.44 0.18
N ARG A 281 -14.68 2.30 0.52
CA ARG A 281 -15.34 1.29 1.36
C ARG A 281 -14.62 1.17 2.70
N VAL A 282 -15.37 0.91 3.74
CA VAL A 282 -14.85 0.78 5.10
C VAL A 282 -15.40 -0.48 5.78
N MET A 283 -14.54 -1.14 6.53
CA MET A 283 -14.89 -2.22 7.43
C MET A 283 -14.39 -1.88 8.82
N ARG A 284 -15.15 -2.28 9.83
CA ARG A 284 -14.86 -2.01 11.24
C ARG A 284 -14.66 -3.35 11.92
N GLY A 285 -13.60 -3.48 12.71
CA GLY A 285 -13.27 -4.74 13.36
C GLY A 285 -12.25 -4.53 14.47
N ILE A 286 -12.10 -5.54 15.31
CA ILE A 286 -11.04 -5.53 16.33
C ILE A 286 -9.78 -6.13 15.71
N ARG A 287 -8.66 -5.46 15.90
CA ARG A 287 -7.34 -5.94 15.47
C ARG A 287 -6.47 -6.24 16.67
N PHE A 288 -5.76 -7.36 16.62
CA PHE A 288 -4.75 -7.76 17.57
C PHE A 288 -3.37 -7.38 17.03
N TYR A 289 -2.73 -6.43 17.69
CA TYR A 289 -1.36 -6.01 17.39
C TYR A 289 -0.39 -6.73 18.31
N TYR A 290 0.61 -7.39 17.73
CA TYR A 290 1.75 -7.97 18.42
C TYR A 290 3.00 -7.22 18.00
N TYR A 291 3.80 -6.76 18.95
CA TYR A 291 4.96 -5.95 18.62
C TYR A 291 6.20 -6.36 19.40
N LYS A 292 7.35 -6.20 18.75
CA LYS A 292 8.65 -6.57 19.29
C LYS A 292 9.75 -5.66 18.73
N PRO A 293 10.63 -5.11 19.57
CA PRO A 293 11.79 -4.37 19.09
C PRO A 293 12.78 -5.30 18.37
N ILE A 294 13.33 -4.81 17.25
CA ILE A 294 14.35 -5.51 16.49
C ILE A 294 15.71 -5.21 17.14
N ARG A 295 16.40 -6.27 17.57
CA ARG A 295 17.69 -6.16 18.27
C ARG A 295 18.71 -5.40 17.41
N ASP A 296 19.55 -4.62 18.08
CA ASP A 296 20.63 -3.84 17.46
C ASP A 296 20.14 -2.85 16.39
N SER A 297 18.88 -2.40 16.49
CA SER A 297 18.28 -1.40 15.61
C SER A 297 17.30 -0.49 16.36
N PRO A 298 17.01 0.71 15.84
CA PRO A 298 15.99 1.61 16.40
C PRO A 298 14.57 1.25 15.95
N PHE A 299 14.35 0.07 15.37
CA PHE A 299 13.10 -0.31 14.75
C PHE A 299 12.28 -1.26 15.63
N THR A 300 10.96 -1.08 15.61
CA THR A 300 10.01 -1.99 16.24
C THR A 300 9.15 -2.63 15.15
N LEU A 301 9.11 -3.96 15.11
CA LEU A 301 8.23 -4.72 14.24
C LEU A 301 6.87 -4.88 14.89
N VAL A 302 5.82 -4.62 14.13
CA VAL A 302 4.43 -4.81 14.54
C VAL A 302 3.73 -5.72 13.55
N VAL A 303 2.94 -6.67 14.06
CA VAL A 303 2.09 -7.58 13.28
C VAL A 303 0.66 -7.36 13.73
N SER A 304 -0.21 -7.01 12.79
CA SER A 304 -1.64 -6.86 12.99
C SER A 304 -2.38 -8.08 12.44
N LEU A 305 -3.18 -8.73 13.30
CA LEU A 305 -4.07 -9.82 12.93
C LEU A 305 -5.54 -9.41 13.15
N PRO A 306 -6.47 -9.82 12.26
CA PRO A 306 -7.90 -9.70 12.53
C PRO A 306 -8.30 -10.59 13.72
N ASP A 307 -9.44 -10.31 14.34
CA ASP A 307 -9.89 -11.00 15.55
C ASP A 307 -10.56 -12.35 15.27
N HIS A 308 -11.40 -12.40 14.24
CA HIS A 308 -12.19 -13.58 13.89
C HIS A 308 -11.41 -14.62 13.08
N TYR A 309 -10.28 -14.24 12.46
CA TYR A 309 -9.44 -15.15 11.65
C TYR A 309 -7.96 -14.79 11.67
N GLY A 310 -7.15 -15.53 10.91
CA GLY A 310 -5.70 -15.32 10.82
C GLY A 310 -4.90 -15.99 11.95
N ARG A 311 -5.56 -16.48 13.01
CA ARG A 311 -4.92 -17.30 14.06
C ARG A 311 -4.53 -18.69 13.57
N TYR A 312 -5.31 -19.23 12.65
CA TYR A 312 -5.08 -20.52 12.04
C TYR A 312 -4.82 -20.37 10.56
N GLN A 313 -3.99 -21.27 10.05
CA GLN A 313 -3.63 -21.33 8.66
C GLN A 313 -3.79 -22.75 8.14
N VAL A 314 -4.17 -22.87 6.86
CA VAL A 314 -4.10 -24.15 6.16
C VAL A 314 -2.63 -24.43 5.89
N ASP A 315 -2.09 -25.44 6.55
CA ASP A 315 -0.74 -25.96 6.30
C ASP A 315 -0.85 -27.23 5.47
N ALA A 316 -0.72 -27.07 4.16
CA ALA A 316 -0.79 -28.16 3.21
C ALA A 316 0.37 -28.04 2.24
N VAL A 317 1.32 -28.98 2.37
CA VAL A 317 2.52 -29.04 1.53
C VAL A 317 2.60 -30.40 0.87
N VAL A 318 3.06 -30.42 -0.38
CA VAL A 318 3.32 -31.67 -1.10
C VAL A 318 4.73 -31.68 -1.64
N GLU A 319 5.55 -32.59 -1.15
CA GLU A 319 6.92 -32.73 -1.64
C GLU A 319 6.93 -33.26 -3.07
N THR A 320 7.50 -32.46 -3.98
CA THR A 320 7.53 -32.73 -5.42
C THR A 320 8.30 -34.01 -5.77
N HIS A 321 9.31 -34.38 -4.99
CA HIS A 321 10.08 -35.61 -5.19
C HIS A 321 9.32 -36.88 -4.78
N LEU A 322 8.38 -36.80 -3.82
CA LEU A 322 7.53 -37.92 -3.41
C LEU A 322 6.41 -38.20 -4.43
N LEU A 323 6.07 -37.23 -5.27
CA LEU A 323 5.11 -37.41 -6.36
C LEU A 323 5.70 -38.14 -7.57
N LYS A 324 7.03 -38.35 -7.62
CA LYS A 324 7.66 -39.22 -8.62
C LYS A 324 7.31 -40.67 -8.35
N SER A 325 6.09 -41.07 -8.68
CA SER A 325 5.76 -42.47 -8.83
C SER A 325 4.90 -42.71 -10.08
N SER A 326 5.51 -43.51 -10.96
CA SER A 326 4.92 -44.48 -11.88
C SER A 326 4.30 -44.11 -13.24
N LYS A 327 4.14 -42.86 -13.70
CA LYS A 327 3.90 -42.54 -15.14
C LYS A 327 3.88 -41.02 -15.44
N GLY A 328 4.89 -40.52 -16.16
CA GLY A 328 4.85 -39.22 -16.87
C GLY A 328 5.39 -37.98 -16.12
N LYS A 329 5.64 -36.92 -16.88
CA LYS A 329 6.00 -35.58 -16.40
C LYS A 329 4.79 -35.00 -15.66
N LEU A 330 4.89 -34.79 -14.34
CA LEU A 330 3.84 -34.13 -13.57
C LEU A 330 3.78 -32.67 -14.02
N ASN A 331 2.65 -32.26 -14.60
CA ASN A 331 2.40 -30.87 -14.92
C ASN A 331 1.10 -30.43 -14.23
N PHE A 332 1.19 -29.73 -13.10
CA PHE A 332 0.02 -29.16 -12.41
C PHE A 332 -0.33 -27.76 -12.93
N PHE A 333 0.61 -27.15 -13.67
CA PHE A 333 0.49 -25.84 -14.30
C PHE A 333 0.12 -25.99 -15.79
N GLU A 334 -0.84 -26.86 -16.09
CA GLU A 334 -1.33 -27.03 -17.46
C GLU A 334 -2.16 -25.80 -17.90
N GLY A 335 -1.86 -25.29 -19.11
CA GLY A 335 -2.55 -24.17 -19.72
C GLY A 335 -1.91 -22.81 -19.42
N LYS A 336 -2.48 -21.75 -19.99
CA LYS A 336 -2.01 -20.35 -19.82
C LYS A 336 -2.89 -19.52 -18.87
N ASN A 337 -4.00 -20.09 -18.40
CA ASN A 337 -5.01 -19.37 -17.62
C ASN A 337 -4.74 -19.45 -16.12
N TRP A 338 -3.53 -19.11 -15.73
CA TRP A 338 -3.13 -19.00 -14.34
C TRP A 338 -2.05 -17.93 -14.16
N LYS A 339 -2.03 -17.34 -12.97
CA LYS A 339 -1.06 -16.34 -12.52
C LYS A 339 -0.63 -16.62 -11.10
N VAL A 340 0.56 -16.19 -10.74
CA VAL A 340 1.07 -16.23 -9.36
C VAL A 340 1.31 -14.81 -8.85
N HIS A 341 1.22 -14.64 -7.54
CA HIS A 341 1.50 -13.35 -6.92
C HIS A 341 2.88 -12.82 -7.33
N PRO A 342 2.98 -11.66 -8.03
CA PRO A 342 4.23 -11.19 -8.61
C PRO A 342 5.24 -10.71 -7.57
N ASP A 343 4.76 -10.12 -6.47
CA ASP A 343 5.63 -9.54 -5.44
C ASP A 343 6.20 -10.59 -4.44
N TRP A 344 5.82 -11.87 -4.57
CA TRP A 344 6.21 -12.91 -3.61
C TRP A 344 7.44 -13.69 -4.09
N LEU A 345 8.31 -14.01 -3.13
CA LEU A 345 9.51 -14.78 -3.37
C LEU A 345 9.26 -16.28 -3.20
N TYR A 346 9.05 -16.98 -4.32
CA TYR A 346 8.96 -18.44 -4.34
C TYR A 346 10.35 -19.09 -4.40
N CYS A 347 11.07 -18.83 -5.50
CA CYS A 347 12.44 -19.25 -5.74
C CYS A 347 13.11 -18.22 -6.65
N LYS A 348 14.35 -17.83 -6.38
CA LYS A 348 15.10 -16.89 -7.21
C LYS A 348 16.59 -17.22 -7.24
N TYR A 349 17.27 -16.87 -8.34
CA TYR A 349 18.73 -16.92 -8.42
C TYR A 349 19.38 -15.77 -7.62
N ARG A 350 20.59 -16.02 -7.09
CA ARG A 350 21.33 -15.05 -6.27
C ARG A 350 22.05 -13.99 -7.09
N MET A 351 22.46 -14.35 -8.31
CA MET A 351 23.15 -13.48 -9.25
C MET A 351 22.47 -13.60 -10.60
N ASP A 352 22.26 -12.46 -11.24
CA ASP A 352 21.90 -12.37 -12.65
C ASP A 352 23.18 -12.53 -13.45
N THR A 353 23.54 -13.77 -13.78
CA THR A 353 24.57 -14.12 -14.77
C THR A 353 23.96 -14.19 -16.17
N GLU A 354 24.75 -14.05 -17.23
CA GLU A 354 24.24 -14.18 -18.63
C GLU A 354 23.55 -15.54 -18.91
N GLU A 355 23.82 -16.58 -18.11
CA GLU A 355 23.15 -17.89 -18.15
C GLU A 355 21.85 -17.98 -17.32
N THR A 356 21.62 -17.05 -16.39
CA THR A 356 20.34 -16.94 -15.67
C THR A 356 19.42 -16.07 -16.50
N GLN A 357 18.54 -16.72 -17.26
CA GLN A 357 17.44 -16.05 -17.94
C GLN A 357 16.74 -15.09 -16.96
N SER A 358 16.75 -13.79 -17.28
CA SER A 358 15.75 -12.88 -16.73
C SER A 358 14.40 -13.39 -17.22
N PHE A 359 13.66 -14.10 -16.37
CA PHE A 359 12.34 -14.61 -16.71
C PHE A 359 11.43 -13.44 -17.09
N LEU A 360 10.64 -13.60 -18.14
CA LEU A 360 9.74 -12.53 -18.60
C LEU A 360 8.53 -12.39 -17.66
N SER A 361 8.21 -13.45 -16.93
CA SER A 361 7.11 -13.47 -15.96
C SER A 361 7.43 -14.32 -14.72
N PRO A 362 6.79 -14.03 -13.57
CA PRO A 362 6.88 -14.87 -12.37
C PRO A 362 6.44 -16.33 -12.61
N GLU A 363 5.52 -16.54 -13.55
CA GLU A 363 5.02 -17.87 -13.90
C GLU A 363 6.11 -18.75 -14.52
N GLU A 364 6.89 -18.20 -15.46
CA GLU A 364 8.02 -18.91 -16.09
C GLU A 364 9.10 -19.29 -15.06
N GLU A 365 9.36 -18.39 -14.09
CA GLU A 365 10.30 -18.66 -12.99
C GLU A 365 9.81 -19.83 -12.12
N VAL A 366 8.52 -19.85 -11.77
CA VAL A 366 7.91 -20.96 -11.01
C VAL A 366 7.99 -22.28 -11.77
N GLU A 367 7.66 -22.29 -13.07
CA GLU A 367 7.73 -23.50 -13.89
C GLU A 367 9.17 -24.04 -13.99
N HIS A 368 10.15 -23.15 -14.17
CA HIS A 368 11.56 -23.50 -14.22
C HIS A 368 12.03 -24.15 -12.91
N PHE A 369 11.72 -23.54 -11.77
CA PHE A 369 12.06 -24.12 -10.46
C PHE A 369 11.26 -25.38 -10.15
N PHE A 370 10.01 -25.49 -10.61
CA PHE A 370 9.20 -26.69 -10.48
C PHE A 370 9.86 -27.88 -11.19
N ALA A 371 10.28 -27.71 -12.45
CA ALA A 371 11.02 -28.74 -13.18
C ALA A 371 12.33 -29.14 -12.48
N LYS A 372 13.04 -28.16 -11.90
CA LYS A 372 14.29 -28.39 -11.16
C LYS A 372 14.08 -29.15 -9.85
N THR A 373 13.01 -28.85 -9.11
CA THR A 373 12.69 -29.54 -7.85
C THR A 373 12.35 -31.01 -8.04
N GLN A 374 11.92 -31.39 -9.25
CA GLN A 374 11.68 -32.79 -9.60
C GLN A 374 12.98 -33.57 -9.77
N SER A 375 14.13 -32.94 -10.04
CA SER A 375 15.40 -33.66 -10.28
C SER A 375 15.89 -34.46 -9.06
N ALA A 376 16.52 -35.61 -9.29
CA ALA A 376 17.09 -36.42 -8.22
C ALA A 376 18.29 -35.67 -7.58
N GLY A 377 18.25 -35.47 -6.26
CA GLY A 377 19.29 -34.70 -5.54
C GLY A 377 18.94 -33.23 -5.25
N TRP A 378 17.69 -32.82 -5.44
CA TRP A 378 17.22 -31.49 -5.02
C TRP A 378 17.26 -31.33 -3.49
N ASN A 379 17.98 -30.30 -3.01
CA ASN A 379 17.93 -29.86 -1.62
C ASN A 379 17.57 -28.38 -1.57
N TRP A 380 16.62 -28.02 -0.71
CA TRP A 380 16.13 -26.65 -0.51
C TRP A 380 17.23 -25.73 0.07
N PRO A 381 17.75 -24.75 -0.69
CA PRO A 381 18.71 -23.79 -0.17
C PRO A 381 18.01 -22.72 0.68
N THR A 382 18.59 -22.39 1.83
CA THR A 382 18.13 -21.27 2.64
C THR A 382 18.63 -19.93 2.09
N GLN A 383 17.81 -18.89 2.22
CA GLN A 383 18.14 -17.51 1.83
C GLN A 383 19.34 -16.96 2.60
N TYR A 384 19.42 -17.29 3.90
CA TYR A 384 20.52 -16.90 4.78
C TYR A 384 21.19 -18.13 5.41
N PRO A 385 22.53 -18.17 5.54
CA PRO A 385 23.19 -19.08 6.46
C PRO A 385 22.66 -18.79 7.87
N GLN A 386 22.30 -19.81 8.65
CA GLN A 386 21.92 -19.60 10.05
C GLN A 386 23.10 -18.93 10.78
N ALA A 387 22.85 -17.78 11.42
CA ALA A 387 23.85 -17.05 12.20
C ALA A 387 24.45 -17.87 13.37
N ASN A 388 23.85 -19.02 13.71
CA ASN A 388 24.31 -19.94 14.75
C ASN A 388 25.27 -21.04 14.24
N ALA A 389 25.81 -20.92 13.02
CA ALA A 389 26.87 -21.81 12.52
C ALA A 389 28.24 -21.59 13.19
N SER A 390 28.32 -20.80 14.27
CA SER A 390 29.51 -20.66 15.11
C SER A 390 29.69 -21.81 16.12
N ALA A 391 28.75 -22.77 16.19
CA ALA A 391 28.82 -23.94 17.06
C ALA A 391 28.87 -25.30 16.33
N ALA A 392 28.98 -25.32 15.00
CA ALA A 392 29.18 -26.56 14.25
C ALA A 392 30.66 -26.98 14.30
N SER A 393 30.90 -28.20 14.77
CA SER A 393 32.21 -28.81 14.95
C SER A 393 33.11 -28.69 13.71
N LYS A 394 34.41 -28.50 13.95
CA LYS A 394 35.50 -28.40 12.96
C LYS A 394 35.76 -29.69 12.15
N SER A 395 34.73 -30.42 11.72
CA SER A 395 34.87 -31.71 11.02
C SER A 395 34.31 -31.76 9.61
N ASP A 396 33.52 -30.78 9.14
CA ASP A 396 33.03 -30.79 7.75
C ASP A 396 33.87 -29.90 6.84
N LYS A 397 34.90 -30.50 6.25
CA LYS A 397 35.68 -29.95 5.12
C LYS A 397 34.97 -30.14 3.77
N SER A 398 33.64 -30.24 3.76
CA SER A 398 32.86 -29.96 2.55
C SER A 398 32.61 -28.45 2.58
N ALA A 399 33.36 -27.70 1.77
CA ALA A 399 33.06 -26.30 1.53
C ALA A 399 31.56 -26.18 1.22
N ASN A 400 30.81 -25.49 2.08
CA ASN A 400 29.43 -25.07 1.85
C ASN A 400 29.43 -24.26 0.54
N LYS A 401 29.33 -24.94 -0.62
CA LYS A 401 29.12 -24.29 -1.91
C LYS A 401 27.77 -23.61 -1.78
N ILE A 402 27.83 -22.30 -1.58
CA ILE A 402 26.67 -21.43 -1.60
C ILE A 402 25.94 -21.72 -2.90
N LYS A 403 24.74 -22.30 -2.80
CA LYS A 403 23.95 -22.61 -3.99
C LYS A 403 23.59 -21.31 -4.70
N PRO A 404 23.54 -21.31 -6.05
CA PRO A 404 23.29 -20.09 -6.82
C PRO A 404 21.85 -19.59 -6.75
N TYR A 405 20.96 -20.24 -5.99
CA TYR A 405 19.55 -19.89 -5.85
C TYR A 405 19.10 -20.03 -4.39
N TYR A 406 18.00 -19.38 -4.04
CA TYR A 406 17.32 -19.47 -2.74
C TYR A 406 15.81 -19.61 -2.97
N CYS A 407 15.14 -20.34 -2.09
CA CYS A 407 13.71 -20.64 -2.21
C CYS A 407 13.02 -20.58 -0.86
N ASP A 408 11.78 -20.08 -0.83
CA ASP A 408 10.88 -20.33 0.29
C ASP A 408 10.22 -21.70 0.09
N ARG A 409 10.76 -22.72 0.78
CA ARG A 409 10.27 -24.09 0.71
C ARG A 409 8.77 -24.18 1.01
N ASN A 410 8.30 -23.52 2.06
CA ASN A 410 6.92 -23.72 2.51
C ASN A 410 5.94 -23.08 1.54
N LEU A 411 6.22 -21.85 1.10
CA LEU A 411 5.39 -21.18 0.11
C LEU A 411 5.36 -21.94 -1.22
N PHE A 412 6.52 -22.36 -1.73
CA PHE A 412 6.60 -23.08 -3.00
C PHE A 412 5.86 -24.43 -2.96
N LEU A 413 6.03 -25.21 -1.89
CA LEU A 413 5.34 -26.50 -1.76
C LEU A 413 3.83 -26.33 -1.56
N SER A 414 3.40 -25.27 -0.89
CA SER A 414 1.98 -24.92 -0.76
C SER A 414 1.38 -24.54 -2.11
N LEU A 415 2.11 -23.76 -2.93
CA LEU A 415 1.71 -23.44 -4.30
C LEU A 415 1.53 -24.68 -5.17
N VAL A 416 2.44 -25.64 -5.08
CA VAL A 416 2.34 -26.91 -5.82
C VAL A 416 1.15 -27.73 -5.34
N PHE A 417 0.88 -27.77 -4.03
CA PHE A 417 -0.31 -28.42 -3.49
C PHE A 417 -1.59 -27.79 -4.03
N ASP A 418 -1.71 -26.47 -3.96
CA ASP A 418 -2.86 -25.72 -4.46
C ASP A 418 -3.04 -25.93 -5.96
N ALA A 419 -1.95 -25.93 -6.75
CA ALA A 419 -1.99 -26.24 -8.17
C ALA A 419 -2.49 -27.67 -8.47
N LYS A 420 -2.08 -28.66 -7.67
CA LYS A 420 -2.55 -30.05 -7.78
C LYS A 420 -4.04 -30.17 -7.44
N VAL A 421 -4.46 -29.57 -6.33
CA VAL A 421 -5.84 -29.63 -5.83
C VAL A 421 -6.78 -28.90 -6.77
N THR A 422 -6.34 -27.81 -7.41
CA THR A 422 -7.17 -27.01 -8.32
C THR A 422 -7.06 -27.45 -9.79
N SER A 423 -6.35 -28.55 -10.09
CA SER A 423 -6.17 -29.04 -11.46
C SER A 423 -7.47 -29.44 -12.16
N TRP A 424 -8.53 -29.75 -11.39
CA TRP A 424 -9.87 -30.03 -11.91
C TRP A 424 -10.59 -28.79 -12.45
N PHE A 425 -10.20 -27.58 -12.05
CA PHE A 425 -10.95 -26.34 -12.26
C PHE A 425 -11.34 -26.13 -13.73
N THR A 426 -10.36 -26.05 -14.63
CA THR A 426 -10.61 -25.78 -16.06
C THR A 426 -11.53 -26.83 -16.70
N LYS A 427 -11.32 -28.12 -16.40
CA LYS A 427 -12.08 -29.23 -17.01
C LYS A 427 -13.52 -29.29 -16.48
N ASN A 428 -13.70 -29.23 -15.16
CA ASN A 428 -15.03 -29.35 -14.56
C ASN A 428 -15.87 -28.10 -14.78
N VAL A 429 -15.27 -26.90 -14.72
CA VAL A 429 -16.03 -25.66 -14.98
C VAL A 429 -16.53 -25.70 -16.43
N SER A 430 -15.68 -26.10 -17.39
CA SER A 430 -16.11 -26.30 -18.78
C SER A 430 -17.27 -27.29 -18.90
N ALA A 431 -17.19 -28.45 -18.21
CA ALA A 431 -18.22 -29.48 -18.21
C ALA A 431 -19.54 -29.01 -17.55
N ALA A 432 -19.49 -28.47 -16.34
CA ALA A 432 -20.65 -27.95 -15.61
C ALA A 432 -21.33 -26.83 -16.40
N SER A 433 -20.55 -26.04 -17.13
CA SER A 433 -21.06 -24.96 -17.96
C SER A 433 -21.71 -25.44 -19.28
N ALA A 434 -21.58 -26.72 -19.62
CA ALA A 434 -22.21 -27.35 -20.78
C ALA A 434 -23.48 -28.13 -20.40
N GLU A 435 -23.70 -28.41 -19.11
CA GLU A 435 -24.95 -28.95 -18.58
C GLU A 435 -26.10 -27.93 -18.71
N ASP A 436 -27.34 -28.41 -18.71
CA ASP A 436 -28.52 -27.57 -18.95
C ASP A 436 -28.67 -26.43 -17.93
N LYS A 437 -28.42 -26.71 -16.64
CA LYS A 437 -28.39 -25.68 -15.59
C LYS A 437 -27.28 -24.67 -15.80
N GLY A 438 -26.11 -25.11 -16.28
CA GLY A 438 -24.98 -24.23 -16.56
C GLY A 438 -25.23 -23.33 -17.78
N LYS A 439 -25.86 -23.87 -18.82
CA LYS A 439 -26.32 -23.11 -19.99
C LYS A 439 -27.39 -22.09 -19.61
N GLU A 440 -28.37 -22.49 -18.81
CA GLU A 440 -29.39 -21.58 -18.29
C GLU A 440 -28.75 -20.45 -17.48
N PHE A 441 -27.83 -20.78 -16.56
CA PHE A 441 -27.13 -19.79 -15.75
C PHE A 441 -26.31 -18.81 -16.61
N LYS A 442 -25.55 -19.33 -17.59
CA LYS A 442 -24.79 -18.52 -18.55
C LYS A 442 -25.69 -17.55 -19.30
N GLN A 443 -26.81 -18.03 -19.85
CA GLN A 443 -27.74 -17.21 -20.62
C GLN A 443 -28.46 -16.19 -19.74
N ARG A 444 -28.83 -16.58 -18.53
CA ARG A 444 -29.60 -15.73 -17.60
C ARG A 444 -28.76 -14.57 -17.06
N PHE A 445 -27.50 -14.81 -16.73
CA PHE A 445 -26.65 -13.80 -16.08
C PHE A 445 -25.60 -13.20 -17.02
N GLY A 446 -25.40 -13.71 -18.24
CA GLY A 446 -24.34 -13.24 -19.13
C GLY A 446 -22.95 -13.49 -18.53
N LEU A 447 -22.69 -14.74 -18.12
CA LEU A 447 -21.42 -15.12 -17.50
C LEU A 447 -20.26 -14.95 -18.48
N THR A 448 -19.26 -14.14 -18.10
CA THR A 448 -18.07 -13.85 -18.94
C THR A 448 -16.83 -14.58 -18.45
N LEU A 449 -16.62 -14.69 -17.14
CA LEU A 449 -15.40 -15.26 -16.58
C LEU A 449 -15.68 -15.92 -15.22
N VAL A 450 -15.04 -17.07 -14.97
CA VAL A 450 -15.02 -17.72 -13.65
C VAL A 450 -13.58 -17.75 -13.15
N PHE A 451 -13.36 -17.40 -11.89
CA PHE A 451 -12.02 -17.37 -11.31
C PHE A 451 -11.96 -18.03 -9.93
N LEU A 452 -10.75 -18.44 -9.58
CA LEU A 452 -10.39 -19.01 -8.29
C LEU A 452 -9.02 -18.47 -7.90
N ALA A 453 -8.90 -17.90 -6.71
CA ALA A 453 -7.63 -17.55 -6.11
C ALA A 453 -7.42 -18.29 -4.80
N THR A 454 -6.20 -18.76 -4.61
CA THR A 454 -5.80 -19.54 -3.44
C THR A 454 -4.88 -18.71 -2.54
N ARG A 455 -4.75 -19.15 -1.29
CA ARG A 455 -3.89 -18.49 -0.32
C ARG A 455 -2.40 -18.52 -0.71
N SER A 456 -1.94 -19.53 -1.45
CA SER A 456 -0.53 -19.62 -1.87
C SER A 456 -0.14 -18.61 -2.95
N GLY A 457 -1.06 -17.75 -3.40
CA GLY A 457 -0.82 -16.78 -4.44
C GLY A 457 -1.19 -17.25 -5.86
N LEU A 458 -1.74 -18.46 -6.03
CA LEU A 458 -2.20 -18.96 -7.33
C LEU A 458 -3.60 -18.43 -7.64
N THR A 459 -3.74 -17.80 -8.80
CA THR A 459 -5.02 -17.39 -9.38
C THR A 459 -5.23 -18.14 -10.71
N ARG A 460 -6.38 -18.80 -10.87
CA ARG A 460 -6.83 -19.44 -12.12
C ARG A 460 -8.10 -18.77 -12.61
N TRP A 461 -8.27 -18.70 -13.92
CA TRP A 461 -9.52 -18.22 -14.53
C TRP A 461 -9.92 -19.06 -15.74
N GLN A 462 -11.17 -18.91 -16.15
CA GLN A 462 -11.73 -19.50 -17.35
C GLN A 462 -12.67 -18.49 -18.00
N ASP A 463 -12.37 -18.15 -19.25
CA ASP A 463 -13.16 -17.23 -20.05
C ASP A 463 -14.30 -17.97 -20.76
N PHE A 464 -15.44 -17.29 -20.84
CA PHE A 464 -16.64 -17.69 -21.56
C PHE A 464 -16.96 -16.60 -22.58
N PRO A 465 -16.40 -16.69 -23.80
CA PRO A 465 -16.62 -15.68 -24.82
C PRO A 465 -18.10 -15.64 -25.20
N ASP A 466 -18.60 -14.43 -25.40
CA ASP A 466 -19.96 -14.24 -25.89
C ASP A 466 -20.04 -14.72 -27.35
N SER A 467 -21.23 -15.16 -27.75
CA SER A 467 -21.55 -15.71 -29.08
C SER A 467 -21.24 -14.76 -30.26
N SER A 468 -20.89 -13.50 -29.99
CA SER A 468 -20.55 -12.49 -30.98
C SER A 468 -19.13 -12.57 -31.55
N GLY A 469 -18.24 -13.41 -31.01
CA GLY A 469 -16.89 -13.62 -31.57
C GLY A 469 -16.12 -12.31 -31.82
N ARG A 470 -16.38 -11.27 -31.02
CA ARG A 470 -15.69 -9.99 -31.18
C ARG A 470 -14.25 -10.17 -30.73
N ASP A 471 -13.37 -9.85 -31.66
CA ASP A 471 -11.92 -9.79 -31.48
C ASP A 471 -11.57 -9.04 -30.19
N ASP A 472 -10.51 -9.50 -29.54
CA ASP A 472 -9.87 -9.00 -28.31
C ASP A 472 -9.25 -7.58 -28.50
N SER A 473 -9.89 -6.73 -29.31
CA SER A 473 -9.46 -5.37 -29.66
C SER A 473 -10.05 -4.31 -28.75
N SER A 474 -10.62 -4.68 -27.60
CA SER A 474 -10.87 -3.71 -26.54
C SER A 474 -9.51 -3.35 -25.91
N ASN A 475 -9.09 -2.09 -25.98
CA ASN A 475 -7.93 -1.57 -25.25
C ASN A 475 -8.04 -1.70 -23.70
N ALA A 476 -9.05 -2.40 -23.19
CA ALA A 476 -9.24 -2.64 -21.76
C ALA A 476 -8.30 -3.77 -21.29
N PRO A 477 -7.65 -3.61 -20.12
CA PRO A 477 -6.82 -4.67 -19.55
C PRO A 477 -7.68 -5.89 -19.20
N HIS A 478 -7.18 -7.09 -19.54
CA HIS A 478 -7.88 -8.34 -19.24
C HIS A 478 -7.84 -8.64 -17.73
N PHE A 479 -8.72 -9.51 -17.23
CA PHE A 479 -8.77 -9.92 -15.81
C PHE A 479 -7.39 -10.27 -15.23
N LYS A 480 -6.59 -11.02 -15.99
CA LYS A 480 -5.24 -11.47 -15.61
C LYS A 480 -4.24 -10.33 -15.36
N ASP A 481 -4.45 -9.18 -16.00
CA ASP A 481 -3.54 -8.03 -15.95
C ASP A 481 -3.91 -7.12 -14.75
N ILE A 482 -5.18 -7.14 -14.34
CA ILE A 482 -5.69 -6.38 -13.20
C ILE A 482 -5.60 -7.19 -11.89
N HIS A 483 -5.98 -8.47 -11.93
CA HIS A 483 -6.17 -9.33 -10.75
C HIS A 483 -5.13 -10.44 -10.66
N ASN A 484 -3.88 -10.06 -10.37
CA ASN A 484 -2.75 -10.99 -10.26
C ASN A 484 -2.19 -11.13 -8.84
N LYS A 485 -2.79 -10.48 -7.84
CA LYS A 485 -2.27 -10.43 -6.45
C LYS A 485 -2.99 -11.33 -5.46
N ALA A 486 -3.89 -12.20 -5.93
CA ALA A 486 -4.58 -13.21 -5.11
C ALA A 486 -5.12 -12.66 -3.76
N ILE A 487 -4.50 -12.98 -2.63
CA ILE A 487 -4.96 -12.56 -1.29
C ILE A 487 -4.94 -11.05 -1.07
N ASP A 488 -4.16 -10.32 -1.87
CA ASP A 488 -4.04 -8.87 -1.75
C ASP A 488 -5.15 -8.11 -2.49
N GLU A 489 -5.92 -8.81 -3.33
CA GLU A 489 -7.06 -8.29 -4.05
C GLU A 489 -8.19 -7.85 -3.12
N VAL A 490 -8.85 -6.73 -3.46
CA VAL A 490 -9.93 -6.17 -2.64
C VAL A 490 -11.11 -7.14 -2.54
N TRP A 491 -11.49 -7.79 -3.63
CA TRP A 491 -12.59 -8.76 -3.63
C TRP A 491 -12.25 -9.99 -2.77
N TYR A 492 -10.98 -10.41 -2.70
CA TYR A 492 -10.54 -11.51 -1.85
C TYR A 492 -10.68 -11.12 -0.38
N LYS A 493 -10.11 -9.97 -0.02
CA LYS A 493 -10.15 -9.41 1.35
C LYS A 493 -11.57 -9.24 1.86
N ARG A 494 -12.47 -8.71 1.01
CA ARG A 494 -13.89 -8.51 1.37
C ARG A 494 -14.66 -9.83 1.46
N ALA A 495 -14.42 -10.78 0.56
CA ALA A 495 -15.10 -12.08 0.59
C ALA A 495 -14.75 -12.88 1.85
N VAL A 496 -13.47 -12.87 2.26
CA VAL A 496 -13.04 -13.53 3.51
C VAL A 496 -13.73 -12.91 4.72
N GLU A 497 -13.79 -11.58 4.79
CA GLU A 497 -14.42 -10.88 5.91
C GLU A 497 -15.92 -11.15 5.98
N GLN A 498 -16.64 -11.06 4.86
CA GLN A 498 -18.10 -11.26 4.82
C GLN A 498 -18.53 -12.71 5.06
N ASN A 499 -17.68 -13.68 4.73
CA ASN A 499 -17.96 -15.09 4.97
C ASN A 499 -18.01 -15.46 6.46
N PHE A 500 -17.33 -14.69 7.32
CA PHE A 500 -17.43 -14.88 8.77
C PHE A 500 -18.82 -14.62 9.31
N ASP A 501 -19.51 -13.62 8.75
CA ASP A 501 -20.89 -13.33 9.12
C ASP A 501 -21.85 -14.39 8.59
N ASP A 502 -21.64 -14.82 7.34
CA ASP A 502 -22.51 -15.78 6.66
C ASP A 502 -21.76 -16.48 5.50
N PRO A 503 -21.58 -17.80 5.57
CA PRO A 503 -20.78 -18.54 4.60
C PRO A 503 -21.39 -18.56 3.19
N GLU A 504 -22.70 -18.33 3.06
CA GLU A 504 -23.40 -18.37 1.77
C GLU A 504 -23.42 -17.01 1.06
N ARG A 505 -22.94 -15.94 1.70
CA ARG A 505 -22.96 -14.60 1.11
C ARG A 505 -21.93 -14.41 0.01
N PHE A 506 -22.38 -13.83 -1.09
CA PHE A 506 -21.51 -13.33 -2.14
C PHE A 506 -21.28 -11.84 -1.97
N VAL A 507 -20.04 -11.41 -2.18
CA VAL A 507 -19.68 -10.00 -2.25
C VAL A 507 -19.76 -9.56 -3.71
N TYR A 508 -20.67 -8.62 -3.98
CA TYR A 508 -20.83 -8.01 -5.30
C TYR A 508 -20.04 -6.70 -5.38
N SER A 509 -19.37 -6.47 -6.50
CA SER A 509 -18.68 -5.23 -6.81
C SER A 509 -18.83 -4.86 -8.27
N VAL A 510 -19.06 -3.57 -8.50
CA VAL A 510 -19.05 -2.93 -9.82
C VAL A 510 -17.93 -1.90 -9.88
N PRO A 511 -17.41 -1.56 -11.07
CA PRO A 511 -16.52 -0.42 -11.24
C PRO A 511 -17.19 0.87 -10.74
N PHE A 512 -16.39 1.78 -10.19
CA PHE A 512 -16.92 3.05 -9.70
C PHE A 512 -17.25 4.00 -10.85
N ASN A 513 -18.30 4.81 -10.67
CA ASN A 513 -18.74 5.87 -11.58
C ASN A 513 -19.00 5.39 -13.03
N SER A 514 -19.47 4.14 -13.20
CA SER A 514 -19.70 3.53 -14.51
C SER A 514 -20.68 4.30 -15.39
N GLY A 515 -21.55 5.13 -14.82
CA GLY A 515 -22.58 5.85 -15.56
C GLY A 515 -22.18 7.09 -16.33
N ILE A 516 -21.05 7.73 -16.02
CA ILE A 516 -20.53 8.91 -16.75
C ILE A 516 -19.27 8.55 -17.56
N LEU A 517 -19.17 7.31 -18.05
CA LEU A 517 -18.19 7.00 -19.10
C LEU A 517 -18.65 7.60 -20.43
N GLY A 518 -18.38 8.88 -20.58
CA GLY A 518 -18.45 9.67 -21.81
C GLY A 518 -17.10 10.12 -22.34
N SER A 519 -15.97 9.62 -21.81
CA SER A 519 -14.64 9.87 -22.38
C SER A 519 -13.60 8.90 -21.81
N GLU A 520 -12.95 8.15 -22.72
CA GLU A 520 -11.67 7.43 -22.59
C GLU A 520 -11.59 5.98 -22.08
N VAL A 521 -12.65 5.35 -21.57
CA VAL A 521 -12.68 3.87 -21.46
C VAL A 521 -14.01 3.34 -22.00
N LEU A 522 -13.88 2.32 -22.84
CA LEU A 522 -14.81 1.57 -23.68
C LEU A 522 -16.29 1.44 -23.24
N ASP A 523 -17.14 1.42 -24.26
CA ASP A 523 -18.57 1.10 -24.33
C ASP A 523 -19.33 0.83 -23.01
N ARG A 524 -20.37 1.64 -22.77
CA ARG A 524 -21.35 1.53 -21.66
C ARG A 524 -21.99 0.13 -21.51
N ASN A 525 -21.88 -0.72 -22.53
CA ASN A 525 -22.44 -2.07 -22.57
C ASN A 525 -21.49 -3.17 -22.07
N GLU A 526 -20.23 -2.86 -21.74
CA GLU A 526 -19.21 -3.84 -21.32
C GLU A 526 -18.93 -3.80 -19.80
N THR A 527 -19.77 -3.13 -19.02
CA THR A 527 -19.62 -3.09 -17.56
C THR A 527 -19.79 -4.48 -16.96
N LEU A 528 -18.78 -4.93 -16.21
CA LEU A 528 -18.77 -6.23 -15.56
C LEU A 528 -19.08 -6.09 -14.08
N VAL A 529 -19.88 -7.00 -13.56
CA VAL A 529 -20.11 -7.16 -12.13
C VAL A 529 -19.30 -8.37 -11.66
N THR A 530 -18.53 -8.19 -10.59
CA THR A 530 -17.77 -9.27 -9.97
C THR A 530 -18.49 -9.74 -8.71
N ALA A 531 -18.74 -11.04 -8.61
CA ALA A 531 -19.25 -11.68 -7.41
C ALA A 531 -18.21 -12.65 -6.86
N ALA A 532 -17.89 -12.55 -5.57
CA ALA A 532 -16.88 -13.39 -4.92
C ALA A 532 -17.39 -14.00 -3.61
N ASN A 533 -17.00 -15.24 -3.31
CA ASN A 533 -17.29 -15.94 -2.07
C ASN A 533 -16.04 -16.70 -1.60
N ALA A 534 -15.80 -16.68 -0.29
CA ALA A 534 -14.63 -17.30 0.32
C ALA A 534 -14.91 -18.74 0.77
N ILE A 535 -13.91 -19.60 0.58
CA ILE A 535 -13.91 -20.99 1.00
C ILE A 535 -13.03 -21.12 2.24
N PHE A 536 -13.65 -21.61 3.32
CA PHE A 536 -12.97 -21.92 4.56
C PHE A 536 -12.82 -23.42 4.74
N VAL A 537 -11.71 -23.81 5.34
CA VAL A 537 -11.47 -25.19 5.77
C VAL A 537 -11.58 -25.22 7.29
N GLU A 538 -12.38 -26.16 7.78
CA GLU A 538 -12.65 -26.36 9.20
C GLU A 538 -12.05 -27.70 9.65
N ASN A 539 -11.42 -27.70 10.82
CA ASN A 539 -10.88 -28.90 11.46
C ASN A 539 -11.11 -28.80 12.98
N GLY A 540 -12.21 -29.39 13.45
CA GLY A 540 -12.72 -29.15 14.79
C GLY A 540 -13.11 -27.68 14.97
N ASP A 541 -12.69 -27.06 16.08
CA ASP A 541 -12.96 -25.65 16.38
C ASP A 541 -12.05 -24.66 15.59
N LYS A 542 -11.19 -25.17 14.70
CA LYS A 542 -10.25 -24.35 13.94
C LYS A 542 -10.80 -24.08 12.55
N LYS A 543 -10.85 -22.81 12.17
CA LYS A 543 -11.32 -22.34 10.86
C LYS A 543 -10.26 -21.45 10.21
N ALA A 544 -9.98 -21.66 8.92
CA ALA A 544 -9.00 -20.86 8.17
C ALA A 544 -9.44 -20.66 6.70
N PRO A 545 -9.21 -19.46 6.13
CA PRO A 545 -9.51 -19.20 4.71
C PRO A 545 -8.51 -19.94 3.83
N ALA A 546 -9.02 -20.67 2.83
CA ALA A 546 -8.20 -21.46 1.90
C ALA A 546 -8.15 -20.84 0.49
N ALA A 547 -9.31 -20.42 -0.02
CA ALA A 547 -9.45 -19.88 -1.36
C ALA A 547 -10.65 -18.92 -1.45
N VAL A 548 -10.72 -18.16 -2.54
CA VAL A 548 -11.90 -17.37 -2.92
C VAL A 548 -12.24 -17.73 -4.36
N VAL A 549 -13.51 -17.99 -4.60
CA VAL A 549 -14.07 -18.27 -5.93
C VAL A 549 -14.99 -17.14 -6.34
N GLY A 550 -15.08 -16.89 -7.63
CA GLY A 550 -15.95 -15.85 -8.11
C GLY A 550 -16.28 -15.92 -9.59
N PHE A 551 -17.21 -15.04 -9.96
CA PHE A 551 -17.79 -14.92 -11.29
C PHE A 551 -17.71 -13.46 -11.72
N GLN A 552 -17.42 -13.23 -12.99
CA GLN A 552 -17.72 -11.98 -13.66
C GLN A 552 -18.84 -12.20 -14.66
N PHE A 553 -19.79 -11.28 -14.65
CA PHE A 553 -20.95 -11.34 -15.53
C PHE A 553 -21.30 -9.95 -16.04
N GLN A 554 -21.97 -9.90 -17.18
CA GLN A 554 -22.39 -8.65 -17.81
C GLN A 554 -23.43 -7.93 -16.94
N HIS A 555 -23.20 -6.66 -16.65
CA HIS A 555 -24.16 -5.83 -15.91
C HIS A 555 -25.50 -5.72 -16.64
N SER A 556 -25.47 -5.67 -17.97
CA SER A 556 -26.67 -5.59 -18.83
C SER A 556 -27.65 -6.74 -18.58
N ALA A 557 -27.16 -7.97 -18.46
CA ALA A 557 -27.99 -9.15 -18.19
C ALA A 557 -28.58 -9.11 -16.77
N LEU A 558 -27.78 -8.75 -15.77
CA LEU A 558 -28.26 -8.60 -14.39
C LEU A 558 -29.29 -7.45 -14.27
N HIS A 559 -29.07 -6.36 -14.99
CA HIS A 559 -30.01 -5.23 -15.06
C HIS A 559 -31.34 -5.64 -15.68
N ASN A 560 -31.33 -6.38 -16.80
CA ASN A 560 -32.56 -6.89 -17.42
C ASN A 560 -33.32 -7.82 -16.47
N LEU A 561 -32.61 -8.68 -15.74
CA LEU A 561 -33.22 -9.54 -14.73
C LEU A 561 -33.85 -8.72 -13.60
N PHE A 562 -33.14 -7.69 -13.12
CA PHE A 562 -33.65 -6.77 -12.11
C PHE A 562 -34.93 -6.07 -12.57
N ILE A 563 -34.94 -5.46 -13.76
CA ILE A 563 -36.12 -4.80 -14.34
C ILE A 563 -37.29 -5.78 -14.47
N ASN A 564 -37.05 -7.00 -14.95
CA ASN A 564 -38.10 -8.01 -15.07
C ASN A 564 -38.71 -8.35 -13.70
N ILE A 565 -37.88 -8.57 -12.68
CA ILE A 565 -38.36 -8.87 -11.32
C ILE A 565 -39.13 -7.68 -10.73
N THR A 566 -38.58 -6.47 -10.83
CA THR A 566 -39.13 -5.27 -10.18
C THR A 566 -40.37 -4.72 -10.88
N HIS A 567 -40.54 -4.98 -12.16
CA HIS A 567 -41.74 -4.63 -12.93
C HIS A 567 -42.78 -5.75 -12.88
N SER A 568 -42.38 -6.98 -12.55
CA SER A 568 -43.30 -8.10 -12.36
C SER A 568 -44.02 -8.00 -11.02
N CYS A 569 -45.31 -8.28 -11.04
CA CYS A 569 -46.18 -8.32 -9.86
C CYS A 569 -46.68 -9.76 -9.70
N PRO A 570 -46.05 -10.58 -8.83
CA PRO A 570 -46.43 -11.98 -8.70
C PRO A 570 -47.81 -12.11 -8.04
N THR A 571 -48.78 -12.63 -8.79
CA THR A 571 -50.15 -12.92 -8.33
C THR A 571 -50.23 -14.09 -7.34
N SER A 572 -49.11 -14.78 -7.08
CA SER A 572 -49.01 -16.02 -6.30
C SER A 572 -48.76 -15.85 -4.80
N ILE A 573 -48.50 -14.63 -4.32
CA ILE A 573 -48.30 -14.34 -2.88
C ILE A 573 -49.47 -13.52 -2.36
N GLY A 574 -50.66 -14.12 -2.25
CA GLY A 574 -51.79 -13.77 -1.35
C GLY A 574 -52.20 -12.31 -1.10
N GLY A 575 -51.69 -11.35 -1.86
CA GLY A 575 -51.79 -9.92 -1.61
C GLY A 575 -52.11 -9.19 -2.91
N ASN A 576 -52.97 -8.20 -2.80
CA ASN A 576 -53.40 -7.32 -3.90
C ASN A 576 -52.24 -6.44 -4.38
N CYS A 577 -51.22 -7.03 -5.01
CA CYS A 577 -50.16 -6.29 -5.69
C CYS A 577 -50.80 -5.59 -6.90
N LYS A 578 -50.84 -4.25 -6.87
CA LYS A 578 -51.36 -3.44 -7.96
C LYS A 578 -50.20 -3.09 -8.90
N PRO A 579 -50.41 -3.02 -10.23
CA PRO A 579 -49.36 -2.61 -11.18
C PRO A 579 -48.70 -1.26 -10.86
N THR A 580 -49.40 -0.38 -10.14
CA THR A 580 -48.92 0.93 -9.66
C THR A 580 -48.01 0.85 -8.42
N GLN A 581 -47.73 -0.34 -7.91
CA GLN A 581 -46.82 -0.61 -6.78
C GLN A 581 -45.58 -1.39 -7.25
N THR A 582 -45.22 -1.22 -8.52
CA THR A 582 -44.02 -1.79 -9.13
C THR A 582 -43.06 -0.66 -9.48
N CYS A 583 -41.79 -1.00 -9.64
CA CYS A 583 -40.76 -0.03 -10.04
C CYS A 583 -40.88 0.36 -11.53
N GLY A 584 -41.77 -0.31 -12.27
CA GLY A 584 -42.14 0.09 -13.62
C GLY A 584 -43.20 1.20 -13.68
N SER A 585 -43.64 1.70 -12.52
CA SER A 585 -44.57 2.82 -12.42
C SER A 585 -43.84 4.08 -11.94
N ASP A 586 -44.30 5.26 -12.34
CA ASP A 586 -43.70 6.56 -11.94
C ASP A 586 -43.77 6.83 -10.43
N SER A 587 -44.35 5.93 -9.63
CA SER A 587 -44.56 6.07 -8.19
C SER A 587 -43.40 5.50 -7.34
N PHE A 588 -42.59 4.61 -7.90
CA PHE A 588 -41.51 3.93 -7.17
C PHE A 588 -40.25 3.84 -8.02
N GLU A 589 -39.10 4.08 -7.39
CA GLU A 589 -37.78 3.83 -7.98
C GLU A 589 -37.05 2.79 -7.15
N CYS A 590 -36.46 1.80 -7.83
CA CYS A 590 -35.83 0.68 -7.15
C CYS A 590 -34.32 0.64 -7.35
N TYR A 591 -33.61 0.28 -6.28
CA TYR A 591 -32.16 0.25 -6.21
C TYR A 591 -31.68 -1.01 -5.50
N VAL A 592 -30.55 -1.55 -5.94
CA VAL A 592 -29.79 -2.58 -5.23
C VAL A 592 -28.47 -1.97 -4.79
N LEU A 593 -28.26 -1.93 -3.48
CA LEU A 593 -27.09 -1.32 -2.85
C LEU A 593 -26.17 -2.39 -2.27
N ASP A 594 -24.85 -2.16 -2.33
CA ASP A 594 -23.89 -2.97 -1.58
C ASP A 594 -23.84 -2.57 -0.09
N SER A 595 -23.15 -3.36 0.73
CA SER A 595 -22.89 -3.09 2.16
C SER A 595 -22.34 -1.69 2.51
N ASN A 596 -21.78 -0.96 1.54
CA ASN A 596 -21.24 0.38 1.71
C ASN A 596 -22.08 1.44 0.98
N ALA A 597 -23.33 1.11 0.64
CA ALA A 597 -24.29 1.95 -0.07
C ALA A 597 -23.84 2.42 -1.46
N TYR A 598 -23.01 1.65 -2.16
CA TYR A 598 -22.77 1.84 -3.60
C TYR A 598 -23.86 1.15 -4.41
N ILE A 599 -24.33 1.82 -5.46
CA ILE A 599 -25.38 1.32 -6.33
C ILE A 599 -24.81 0.24 -7.25
N ILE A 600 -25.34 -0.98 -7.14
CA ILE A 600 -25.04 -2.10 -8.04
C ILE A 600 -26.03 -2.12 -9.20
N LEU A 601 -27.32 -1.97 -8.90
CA LEU A 601 -28.40 -1.92 -9.89
C LEU A 601 -29.37 -0.78 -9.59
N SER A 602 -29.92 -0.21 -10.64
CA SER A 602 -30.95 0.81 -10.63
C SER A 602 -31.65 0.82 -11.99
N GLU A 603 -32.84 1.42 -12.07
CA GLU A 603 -33.53 1.59 -13.35
C GLU A 603 -32.68 2.36 -14.36
N ASN A 604 -32.14 3.52 -13.95
CA ASN A 604 -31.15 4.24 -14.73
C ASN A 604 -29.77 3.60 -14.57
N LYS A 605 -29.22 3.05 -15.65
CA LYS A 605 -27.88 2.44 -15.68
C LYS A 605 -26.77 3.45 -15.30
N GLU A 606 -27.01 4.75 -15.47
CA GLU A 606 -26.04 5.79 -15.17
C GLU A 606 -25.78 5.98 -13.66
N HIS A 607 -26.61 5.42 -12.79
CA HIS A 607 -26.32 5.46 -11.35
C HIS A 607 -25.38 4.34 -10.90
N THR A 608 -25.04 3.37 -11.76
CA THR A 608 -24.19 2.22 -11.41
C THR A 608 -22.81 2.69 -10.94
N GLY A 609 -22.39 2.19 -9.78
CA GLY A 609 -21.08 2.49 -9.19
C GLY A 609 -20.98 3.85 -8.48
N TYR A 610 -22.07 4.62 -8.41
CA TYR A 610 -22.14 5.84 -7.59
C TYR A 610 -22.51 5.51 -6.14
N PHE A 611 -22.10 6.39 -5.22
CA PHE A 611 -22.57 6.34 -3.86
C PHE A 611 -24.03 6.77 -3.82
N PHE A 612 -24.89 6.00 -3.14
CA PHE A 612 -26.33 6.26 -3.13
C PHE A 612 -26.67 7.66 -2.57
N GLY A 613 -25.89 8.15 -1.61
CA GLY A 613 -26.08 9.50 -1.06
C GLY A 613 -25.77 10.64 -2.03
N GLU A 614 -25.00 10.42 -3.10
CA GLU A 614 -24.78 11.41 -4.15
C GLU A 614 -25.99 11.51 -5.08
N VAL A 615 -26.70 10.40 -5.30
CA VAL A 615 -27.88 10.32 -6.17
C VAL A 615 -29.17 10.68 -5.41
N ARG A 616 -29.37 10.11 -4.22
CA ARG A 616 -30.55 10.24 -3.37
C ARG A 616 -30.17 10.55 -1.92
N GLY A 617 -29.56 11.71 -1.70
CA GLY A 617 -29.04 12.14 -0.38
C GLY A 617 -30.06 12.09 0.78
N TYR A 618 -31.28 12.59 0.55
CA TYR A 618 -32.33 12.60 1.58
C TYR A 618 -32.73 11.19 2.04
N VAL A 619 -32.87 10.24 1.09
CA VAL A 619 -33.19 8.85 1.41
C VAL A 619 -32.04 8.18 2.15
N MET A 620 -30.79 8.43 1.73
CA MET A 620 -29.61 7.91 2.41
C MET A 620 -29.52 8.41 3.85
N GLU A 621 -29.84 9.68 4.10
CA GLU A 621 -29.90 10.23 5.45
C GLU A 621 -30.97 9.52 6.30
N LYS A 622 -32.16 9.28 5.74
CA LYS A 622 -33.21 8.51 6.40
C LYS A 622 -32.79 7.08 6.72
N LEU A 623 -32.09 6.39 5.80
CA LEU A 623 -31.56 5.05 6.04
C LEU A 623 -30.52 5.02 7.17
N VAL A 624 -29.79 6.13 7.37
CA VAL A 624 -28.87 6.27 8.51
C VAL A 624 -29.63 6.54 9.81
N GLU A 625 -30.67 7.38 9.78
CA GLU A 625 -31.56 7.62 10.94
C GLU A 625 -32.27 6.34 11.41
N GLU A 626 -32.69 5.49 10.48
CA GLU A 626 -33.35 4.20 10.74
C GLU A 626 -32.37 3.07 11.06
N ALA A 627 -31.07 3.38 11.19
CA ALA A 627 -30.00 2.43 11.51
C ALA A 627 -29.84 1.26 10.52
N VAL A 628 -30.28 1.43 9.26
CA VAL A 628 -29.97 0.50 8.17
C VAL A 628 -28.50 0.64 7.77
N TYR A 629 -28.01 1.88 7.68
CA TYR A 629 -26.60 2.20 7.48
C TYR A 629 -26.04 3.00 8.65
N ARG A 630 -24.72 2.92 8.85
CA ARG A 630 -24.01 3.74 9.83
C ARG A 630 -23.05 4.68 9.13
N ARG A 631 -23.13 5.97 9.45
CA ARG A 631 -22.16 6.97 9.00
C ARG A 631 -20.81 6.71 9.67
N VAL A 632 -19.75 6.57 8.87
CA VAL A 632 -18.38 6.35 9.34
C VAL A 632 -17.48 7.40 8.72
N HIS A 633 -16.78 8.17 9.55
CA HIS A 633 -15.79 9.15 9.10
C HIS A 633 -14.40 8.50 9.02
N ILE A 634 -13.74 8.71 7.88
CA ILE A 634 -12.35 8.35 7.60
C ILE A 634 -11.59 9.63 7.28
N TYR A 635 -10.34 9.73 7.76
CA TYR A 635 -9.45 10.85 7.50
C TYR A 635 -8.23 10.35 6.74
N ASP A 636 -7.96 10.91 5.56
CA ASP A 636 -6.74 10.65 4.80
C ASP A 636 -5.66 11.68 5.12
N TYR A 637 -4.80 11.38 6.10
CA TYR A 637 -3.68 12.27 6.47
C TYR A 637 -2.56 12.32 5.43
N GLN A 638 -2.58 11.42 4.44
CA GLN A 638 -1.64 11.42 3.32
C GLN A 638 -2.26 11.99 2.04
N GLY A 639 -3.49 12.51 2.10
CA GLY A 639 -4.18 13.15 0.99
C GLY A 639 -3.45 14.41 0.53
N VAL A 640 -3.47 14.68 -0.77
CA VAL A 640 -2.91 15.90 -1.34
C VAL A 640 -4.06 16.82 -1.77
N CYS A 641 -4.01 18.08 -1.34
CA CYS A 641 -4.93 19.12 -1.80
C CYS A 641 -4.13 20.25 -2.46
N PHE A 642 -4.52 20.64 -3.66
CA PHE A 642 -4.00 21.85 -4.30
C PHE A 642 -4.77 23.06 -3.77
N ILE A 643 -4.05 24.08 -3.31
CA ILE A 643 -4.65 25.33 -2.84
C ILE A 643 -5.40 25.97 -4.02
N SER A 644 -6.70 26.23 -3.86
CA SER A 644 -7.43 27.01 -4.86
C SER A 644 -7.09 28.49 -4.66
N GLU A 645 -6.71 29.18 -5.75
CA GLU A 645 -6.32 30.61 -5.73
C GLU A 645 -7.43 31.56 -5.22
N ASN A 646 -8.64 31.05 -4.94
CA ASN A 646 -9.77 31.85 -4.48
C ASN A 646 -9.81 32.08 -2.96
N GLN A 647 -8.89 31.51 -2.18
CA GLN A 647 -8.61 32.04 -0.84
C GLN A 647 -7.43 33.00 -0.96
N GLY A 648 -7.76 34.29 -1.04
CA GLY A 648 -6.80 35.38 -0.89
C GLY A 648 -6.18 35.37 0.50
N SER A 649 -5.31 34.40 0.79
CA SER A 649 -4.21 34.66 1.70
C SER A 649 -3.23 35.50 0.89
N SER A 650 -3.16 36.79 1.22
CA SER A 650 -2.08 37.67 0.80
C SER A 650 -0.78 36.86 0.75
N ARG A 651 -0.12 36.85 -0.41
CA ARG A 651 1.24 36.29 -0.63
C ARG A 651 2.32 37.06 0.17
N SER A 652 1.97 37.55 1.36
CA SER A 652 2.76 38.36 2.28
C SER A 652 3.30 37.55 3.47
N ASN A 653 2.77 36.34 3.76
CA ASN A 653 3.19 35.57 4.94
C ASN A 653 4.05 34.34 4.62
N SER A 654 4.32 34.08 3.35
CA SER A 654 5.39 33.17 2.96
C SER A 654 6.67 33.98 2.83
N LEU A 655 7.40 34.16 3.93
CA LEU A 655 8.85 34.34 3.86
C LEU A 655 9.42 33.07 3.21
N LYS A 656 9.42 33.04 1.87
CA LYS A 656 10.39 32.23 1.14
C LYS A 656 11.74 32.79 1.58
N ASN A 657 12.45 32.03 2.43
CA ASN A 657 13.85 32.32 2.70
C ASN A 657 14.57 32.41 1.34
N PRO A 658 15.41 33.44 1.15
CA PRO A 658 16.04 33.75 -0.13
C PRO A 658 17.00 32.67 -0.63
#